data_AF-A0A9W7YPL3-F1
#
_entry.id   AF-A0A9W7YPL3-F1
#
_cell.length_a   1.000
_cell.length_b   1.000
_cell.length_c   1.000
_cell.angle_alpha   90.00
_cell.angle_beta   90.00
_cell.angle_gamma   90.00
#
_symmetry.space_group_name_H-M   'P 1'
#
loop_
_entity.id
_entity.type
_entity.pdbx_description
1 polymer ?
#
loop_
_entity_poly.entity_id
_entity_poly.type
_entity_poly.pdbx_seq_one_letter_code
_entity_poly.pdbx_strand_id
1 'polypeptide(L)'
;IVVLARYAGIDLRQDGRLAESHQAIAKQLQTNIDGITVELGDKLITGIQPWFDARKARQFDSYWNWARQDAYEWIQQTIEVCITGVTTDVDVSNKERLQQLQNRADVQLVQMLAATAKILGASNKDVLLPAIQLAQSLHDACKSTLSQLPVFRELSGLMQPKTCISASGEASYTEIPRTSERTWTDYIGHMSDDSHHDIPPHIHLCEKSKNGQWLYDKQLSSTYYDGLSDINQQGTSFVGRTALVTGCGRGSIGAEIVRSLLMGGAKVLATTSSYSRQTTLFFEGMYRKYGSRGSELMVVPFNQGSVQDIDSLVAFVFGQLGWDLDYVFPFAAVSDIGSTVDNLGSHSELALRVMLTNVLRLLGRIKLAKAKYKSVGRPALVVLPLSPNHGNFGGDGLYGESKIALETVFNRWTSEMWRGYISIAGAVIGWTRGTGLMSANNLVAESIENAGVRTFSPREMAFNIIGLLNPRVTRVAHRQPVWADLSGGLNQLTQLNAIVDSERSRIKVTCEVKQRILQDTAYEVTMQYQALFSNSAAQNETKLLAKLQNHFPATKRYEDLQNLHYLQGMVNLDKVVVVTGYGEVGPHGNANTRWEFEAFGELSTEGCIELAWIMGLIKHHNGLLPSTGQHYIGWVDSKSNEPVLDADIKERYHEYILAHTGIRLIEPELVNGYDPNKKMVLREVSIEHDMEPFEASAEEAAAFKQSNGDKVDIWENGDSGSWSVRFLKGALIRVPAAVSADRLVAGLLPTGWNAERFGIPDDVVKQVDPVTLFALVSTVEALVRSGITDPYELYQHIHISEIGNTVGCGIGGSNAIQDVFGNSTTAVPSTQNRPKYNR
;
A
#
# COMPACT_ATOMS: atom_id res chain seq x y z
N ILE A 1 -55.55 -32.09 -13.05
CA ILE A 1 -54.15 -31.73 -13.39
C ILE A 1 -53.49 -32.78 -14.28
N VAL A 2 -53.23 -34.01 -13.80
CA VAL A 2 -52.53 -35.05 -14.59
C VAL A 2 -53.20 -35.37 -15.94
N VAL A 3 -54.53 -35.47 -15.97
CA VAL A 3 -55.30 -35.69 -17.22
C VAL A 3 -55.17 -34.51 -18.19
N LEU A 4 -55.19 -33.27 -17.68
CA LEU A 4 -55.04 -32.05 -18.49
C LEU A 4 -53.62 -31.92 -19.06
N ALA A 5 -52.59 -32.23 -18.28
CA ALA A 5 -51.21 -32.21 -18.75
C ALA A 5 -50.96 -33.21 -19.88
N ARG A 6 -51.52 -34.42 -19.76
CA ARG A 6 -51.47 -35.43 -20.84
C ARG A 6 -52.17 -34.97 -22.11
N TYR A 7 -53.33 -34.32 -21.98
CA TYR A 7 -54.05 -33.75 -23.12
C TYR A 7 -53.28 -32.61 -23.79
N ALA A 8 -52.61 -31.76 -23.00
CA ALA A 8 -51.78 -30.65 -23.49
C ALA A 8 -50.38 -31.06 -23.99
N GLY A 9 -50.00 -32.35 -23.89
CA GLY A 9 -48.66 -32.84 -24.24
C GLY A 9 -47.54 -32.36 -23.29
N ILE A 10 -47.89 -31.89 -22.09
CA ILE A 10 -46.94 -31.37 -21.10
C ILE A 10 -46.50 -32.50 -20.16
N ASP A 11 -45.19 -32.74 -20.08
CA ASP A 11 -44.62 -33.68 -19.11
C ASP A 11 -44.29 -32.98 -17.78
N LEU A 12 -45.18 -33.16 -16.80
CA LEU A 12 -45.04 -32.59 -15.45
C LEU A 12 -43.77 -33.06 -14.70
N ARG A 13 -43.06 -34.10 -15.17
CA ARG A 13 -41.83 -34.62 -14.55
C ARG A 13 -40.57 -34.28 -15.35
N GLN A 14 -40.67 -33.60 -16.49
CA GLN A 14 -39.51 -33.27 -17.32
C GLN A 14 -38.47 -32.49 -16.52
N ASP A 15 -38.88 -31.41 -15.84
CA ASP A 15 -37.97 -30.58 -15.04
C ASP A 15 -37.40 -31.35 -13.86
N GLY A 16 -38.18 -32.22 -13.22
CA GLY A 16 -37.71 -33.10 -12.16
C GLY A 16 -36.61 -34.05 -12.62
N ARG A 17 -36.78 -34.70 -13.79
CA ARG A 17 -35.76 -35.58 -14.37
C ARG A 17 -34.51 -34.81 -14.82
N LEU A 18 -34.68 -33.59 -15.35
CA LEU A 18 -33.54 -32.72 -15.68
C LEU A 18 -32.78 -32.31 -14.43
N ALA A 19 -33.48 -31.94 -13.35
CA ALA A 19 -32.87 -31.61 -12.06
C ALA A 19 -32.11 -32.80 -11.47
N GLU A 20 -32.69 -34.01 -11.49
CA GLU A 20 -32.01 -35.25 -11.06
C GLU A 20 -30.75 -35.52 -11.90
N SER A 21 -30.83 -35.32 -13.22
CA SER A 21 -29.67 -35.47 -14.12
C SER A 21 -28.57 -34.43 -13.81
N HIS A 22 -28.93 -33.17 -13.64
CA HIS A 22 -27.98 -32.12 -13.26
C HIS A 22 -27.37 -32.36 -11.88
N GLN A 23 -28.14 -32.87 -10.92
CA GLN A 23 -27.65 -33.23 -9.59
C GLN A 23 -26.66 -34.40 -9.67
N ALA A 24 -26.93 -35.42 -10.50
CA ALA A 24 -26.00 -36.53 -10.72
C ALA A 24 -24.69 -36.06 -11.34
N ILE A 25 -24.75 -35.19 -12.35
CA ILE A 25 -23.56 -34.58 -12.98
C ILE A 25 -22.79 -33.73 -11.98
N ALA A 26 -23.48 -32.86 -11.21
CA ALA A 26 -22.85 -32.03 -10.20
C ALA A 26 -22.15 -32.87 -9.12
N LYS A 27 -22.78 -33.96 -8.68
CA LYS A 27 -22.16 -34.90 -7.73
C LYS A 27 -20.91 -35.55 -8.31
N GLN A 28 -20.94 -35.96 -9.58
CA GLN A 28 -19.77 -36.54 -10.24
C GLN A 28 -18.63 -35.53 -10.37
N LEU A 29 -18.93 -34.29 -10.78
CA LEU A 29 -17.94 -33.21 -10.84
C LEU A 29 -17.36 -32.89 -9.46
N GLN A 30 -18.21 -32.83 -8.43
CA GLN A 30 -17.76 -32.62 -7.06
C GLN A 30 -16.83 -33.74 -6.60
N THR A 31 -17.16 -35.01 -6.88
CA THR A 31 -16.28 -36.15 -6.54
C THR A 31 -14.92 -36.05 -7.25
N ASN A 32 -14.89 -35.60 -8.51
CA ASN A 32 -13.63 -35.39 -9.23
C ASN A 32 -12.81 -34.24 -8.62
N ILE A 33 -13.46 -33.14 -8.23
CA ILE A 33 -12.80 -32.00 -7.57
C ILE A 33 -12.28 -32.43 -6.20
N ASP A 34 -13.09 -33.14 -5.40
CA ASP A 34 -12.70 -33.65 -4.09
C ASP A 34 -11.50 -34.59 -4.19
N GLY A 35 -11.46 -35.46 -5.22
CA GLY A 35 -10.31 -36.30 -5.50
C GLY A 35 -9.03 -35.50 -5.76
N ILE A 36 -9.11 -34.42 -6.54
CA ILE A 36 -7.97 -33.51 -6.78
C ILE A 36 -7.57 -32.78 -5.49
N THR A 37 -8.54 -32.34 -4.68
CA THR A 37 -8.31 -31.66 -3.41
C THR A 37 -7.63 -32.56 -2.39
N VAL A 38 -8.01 -33.84 -2.33
CA VAL A 38 -7.36 -34.83 -1.46
C VAL A 38 -5.90 -35.07 -1.89
N GLU A 39 -5.63 -35.18 -3.19
CA GLU A 39 -4.26 -35.44 -3.69
C GLU A 39 -3.34 -34.23 -3.56
N LEU A 40 -3.80 -33.04 -3.96
CA LEU A 40 -2.96 -31.84 -4.04
C LEU A 40 -3.00 -30.97 -2.77
N GLY A 41 -4.07 -31.08 -1.98
CA GLY A 41 -4.34 -30.25 -0.82
C GLY A 41 -4.69 -28.78 -1.13
N ASP A 42 -5.34 -28.13 -0.16
CA ASP A 42 -5.91 -26.79 -0.32
C ASP A 42 -4.87 -25.70 -0.58
N LYS A 43 -3.69 -25.80 0.04
CA LYS A 43 -2.64 -24.78 -0.08
C LYS A 43 -2.08 -24.74 -1.50
N LEU A 44 -1.86 -25.91 -2.12
CA LEU A 44 -1.39 -25.98 -3.50
C LEU A 44 -2.48 -25.50 -4.46
N ILE A 45 -3.73 -25.98 -4.32
CA ILE A 45 -4.84 -25.60 -5.22
C ILE A 45 -5.13 -24.10 -5.17
N THR A 46 -5.15 -23.52 -3.98
CA THR A 46 -5.34 -22.07 -3.82
C THR A 46 -4.11 -21.30 -4.29
N GLY A 47 -2.92 -21.83 -4.01
CA GLY A 47 -1.63 -21.23 -4.35
C GLY A 47 -1.27 -21.24 -5.84
N ILE A 48 -1.98 -22.00 -6.69
CA ILE A 48 -1.76 -22.01 -8.15
C ILE A 48 -2.78 -21.16 -8.93
N GLN A 49 -3.70 -20.47 -8.27
CA GLN A 49 -4.69 -19.63 -8.95
C GLN A 49 -4.02 -18.46 -9.69
N PRO A 50 -4.42 -18.16 -10.94
CA PRO A 50 -3.80 -17.11 -11.74
C PRO A 50 -4.18 -15.71 -11.24
N TRP A 51 -3.20 -14.82 -11.12
CA TRP A 51 -3.38 -13.44 -10.63
C TRP A 51 -2.99 -12.37 -11.65
N PHE A 52 -2.24 -12.73 -12.69
CA PHE A 52 -1.77 -11.80 -13.70
C PHE A 52 -2.93 -11.18 -14.49
N ASP A 53 -2.95 -9.84 -14.56
CA ASP A 53 -3.87 -9.07 -15.40
C ASP A 53 -3.12 -7.84 -15.93
N ALA A 54 -2.95 -7.75 -17.24
CA ALA A 54 -2.25 -6.63 -17.89
C ALA A 54 -2.89 -5.27 -17.60
N ARG A 55 -4.19 -5.22 -17.31
CA ARG A 55 -4.90 -3.96 -16.95
C ARG A 55 -4.54 -3.45 -15.57
N LYS A 56 -3.95 -4.30 -14.72
CA LYS A 56 -3.45 -3.95 -13.39
C LYS A 56 -1.97 -3.53 -13.42
N ALA A 57 -1.32 -3.53 -14.57
CA ALA A 57 0.06 -3.05 -14.69
C ALA A 57 0.15 -1.56 -14.32
N ARG A 58 1.09 -1.21 -13.45
CA ARG A 58 1.39 0.16 -13.05
C ARG A 58 2.74 0.57 -13.61
N GLN A 59 2.78 1.64 -14.39
CA GLN A 59 3.98 2.17 -14.99
C GLN A 59 4.40 3.45 -14.25
N PHE A 60 5.67 3.50 -13.86
CA PHE A 60 6.31 4.67 -13.26
C PHE A 60 7.51 5.06 -14.13
N ASP A 61 7.44 6.22 -14.79
CA ASP A 61 8.46 6.74 -15.70
C ASP A 61 8.74 8.25 -15.51
N SER A 62 8.07 8.89 -14.56
CA SER A 62 8.05 10.35 -14.36
C SER A 62 9.24 10.88 -13.53
N TYR A 63 10.46 10.35 -13.75
CA TYR A 63 11.67 10.75 -13.02
C TYR A 63 11.89 12.27 -12.98
N TRP A 64 11.53 12.97 -14.07
CA TRP A 64 11.69 14.40 -14.25
C TRP A 64 10.92 15.23 -13.21
N ASN A 65 9.75 14.75 -12.78
CA ASN A 65 8.93 15.43 -11.78
C ASN A 65 9.52 15.21 -10.38
N TRP A 66 9.85 13.96 -10.07
CA TRP A 66 10.39 13.58 -8.76
C TRP A 66 11.74 14.22 -8.48
N ALA A 67 12.56 14.47 -9.51
CA ALA A 67 13.80 15.22 -9.37
C ALA A 67 13.57 16.67 -8.91
N ARG A 68 12.53 17.33 -9.44
CA ARG A 68 12.18 18.72 -9.08
C ARG A 68 11.59 18.79 -7.69
N GLN A 69 10.70 17.86 -7.36
CA GLN A 69 10.17 17.72 -6.01
C GLN A 69 11.29 17.51 -5.00
N ASP A 70 12.18 16.54 -5.22
CA ASP A 70 13.28 16.23 -4.30
C ASP A 70 14.24 17.42 -4.13
N ALA A 71 14.62 18.09 -5.23
CA ALA A 71 15.43 19.31 -5.16
C ALA A 71 14.73 20.42 -4.37
N TYR A 72 13.44 20.64 -4.60
CA TYR A 72 12.67 21.66 -3.90
C TYR A 72 12.53 21.35 -2.41
N GLU A 73 12.18 20.11 -2.05
CA GLU A 73 12.10 19.65 -0.67
C GLU A 73 13.43 19.80 0.06
N TRP A 74 14.56 19.46 -0.58
CA TRP A 74 15.89 19.61 0.02
C TRP A 74 16.21 21.08 0.33
N ILE A 75 15.92 21.97 -0.63
CA ILE A 75 16.14 23.41 -0.45
C ILE A 75 15.22 23.96 0.64
N GLN A 76 13.94 23.57 0.66
CA GLN A 76 12.99 24.03 1.69
C GLN A 76 13.35 23.55 3.09
N GLN A 77 13.74 22.29 3.24
CA GLN A 77 14.26 21.75 4.51
C GLN A 77 15.47 22.54 5.00
N THR A 78 16.38 22.91 4.08
CA THR A 78 17.56 23.72 4.43
C THR A 78 17.15 25.14 4.85
N ILE A 79 16.18 25.75 4.18
CA ILE A 79 15.62 27.06 4.54
C ILE A 79 15.00 27.02 5.94
N GLU A 80 14.23 25.98 6.25
CA GLU A 80 13.59 25.79 7.55
C GLU A 80 14.63 25.68 8.67
N VAL A 81 15.70 24.90 8.49
CA VAL A 81 16.83 24.81 9.43
C VAL A 81 17.50 26.19 9.62
N CYS A 82 17.72 26.93 8.53
CA CYS A 82 18.32 28.25 8.59
C CYS A 82 17.47 29.25 9.39
N ILE A 83 16.14 29.20 9.23
CA ILE A 83 15.22 30.16 9.87
C ILE A 83 14.92 29.79 11.32
N THR A 84 14.68 28.52 11.60
CA THR A 84 14.21 28.05 12.93
C THR A 84 15.35 27.72 13.88
N GLY A 85 16.56 27.44 13.36
CA GLY A 85 17.69 26.94 14.14
C GLY A 85 17.49 25.52 14.67
N VAL A 86 16.34 24.88 14.39
CA VAL A 86 16.08 23.49 14.71
C VAL A 86 16.79 22.65 13.66
N THR A 87 17.86 21.96 14.06
CA THR A 87 18.50 20.95 13.22
C THR A 87 17.54 19.78 13.07
N THR A 88 16.75 19.79 12.01
CA THR A 88 16.26 18.55 11.42
C THR A 88 17.47 17.78 10.87
N ASP A 89 17.38 16.45 10.67
CA ASP A 89 18.44 15.58 10.11
C ASP A 89 18.78 15.91 8.62
N VAL A 90 18.94 17.19 8.30
CA VAL A 90 19.29 17.70 6.97
C VAL A 90 20.79 17.60 6.82
N ASP A 91 21.24 16.42 6.41
CA ASP A 91 22.61 16.24 5.96
C ASP A 91 22.78 16.92 4.59
N VAL A 92 23.23 18.17 4.60
CA VAL A 92 23.59 18.96 3.41
C VAL A 92 24.69 18.27 2.58
N SER A 93 25.41 17.30 3.18
CA SER A 93 26.45 16.49 2.54
C SER A 93 25.98 15.10 2.08
N ASN A 94 24.67 14.84 2.06
CA ASN A 94 24.11 13.53 1.68
C ASN A 94 24.48 13.15 0.23
N LYS A 95 25.54 12.34 0.10
CA LYS A 95 26.11 11.90 -1.18
C LYS A 95 25.14 11.04 -1.99
N GLU A 96 24.33 10.22 -1.33
CA GLU A 96 23.34 9.36 -1.99
C GLU A 96 22.27 10.23 -2.67
N ARG A 97 21.70 11.20 -1.95
CA ARG A 97 20.68 12.12 -2.47
C ARG A 97 21.22 12.96 -3.63
N LEU A 98 22.45 13.47 -3.51
CA LEU A 98 23.13 14.21 -4.58
C LEU A 98 23.29 13.35 -5.84
N GLN A 99 23.76 12.09 -5.70
CA GLN A 99 23.91 11.19 -6.83
C GLN A 99 22.56 10.92 -7.52
N GLN A 100 21.48 10.72 -6.75
CA GLN A 100 20.15 10.53 -7.36
C GLN A 100 19.72 11.74 -8.17
N LEU A 101 19.97 12.95 -7.68
CA LEU A 101 19.63 14.17 -8.43
C LEU A 101 20.46 14.29 -9.71
N GLN A 102 21.77 13.98 -9.64
CA GLN A 102 22.64 13.93 -10.82
C GLN A 102 22.17 12.91 -11.86
N ASN A 103 21.76 11.71 -11.42
CA ASN A 103 21.21 10.65 -12.28
C ASN A 103 19.87 11.03 -12.94
N ARG A 104 19.16 12.04 -12.40
CA ARG A 104 17.87 12.53 -12.92
C ARG A 104 17.99 13.87 -13.62
N ALA A 105 19.19 14.43 -13.75
CA ALA A 105 19.41 15.77 -14.27
C ALA A 105 18.88 15.93 -15.70
N ASP A 106 17.98 16.91 -15.88
CA ASP A 106 17.49 17.38 -17.16
C ASP A 106 17.68 18.91 -17.28
N VAL A 107 17.44 19.45 -18.47
CA VAL A 107 17.64 20.89 -18.74
C VAL A 107 16.71 21.76 -17.88
N GLN A 108 15.49 21.30 -17.61
CA GLN A 108 14.48 22.05 -16.87
C GLN A 108 14.80 22.12 -15.36
N LEU A 109 15.34 21.04 -14.78
CA LEU A 109 15.80 21.00 -13.39
C LEU A 109 16.97 21.96 -13.18
N VAL A 110 17.94 21.97 -14.11
CA VAL A 110 19.07 22.91 -14.05
C VAL A 110 18.57 24.36 -14.11
N GLN A 111 17.61 24.67 -15.00
CA GLN A 111 16.98 25.99 -15.05
C GLN A 111 16.24 26.34 -13.75
N MET A 112 15.49 25.40 -13.18
CA MET A 112 14.80 25.57 -11.89
C MET A 112 15.80 25.90 -10.78
N LEU A 113 16.87 25.14 -10.65
CA LEU A 113 17.89 25.36 -9.61
C LEU A 113 18.59 26.72 -9.78
N ALA A 114 18.91 27.11 -11.01
CA ALA A 114 19.49 28.43 -11.30
C ALA A 114 18.53 29.57 -10.92
N ALA A 115 17.24 29.43 -11.24
CA ALA A 115 16.22 30.41 -10.88
C ALA A 115 16.03 30.48 -9.35
N THR A 116 15.95 29.34 -8.67
CA THR A 116 15.82 29.28 -7.21
C THR A 116 17.02 29.92 -6.51
N ALA A 117 18.25 29.62 -6.94
CA ALA A 117 19.46 30.26 -6.40
C ALA A 117 19.42 31.78 -6.58
N LYS A 118 18.94 32.28 -7.73
CA LYS A 118 18.78 33.72 -7.99
C LYS A 118 17.69 34.35 -7.11
N ILE A 119 16.55 33.68 -6.92
CA ILE A 119 15.46 34.14 -6.05
C ILE A 119 15.91 34.24 -4.60
N LEU A 120 16.59 33.20 -4.09
CA LEU A 120 17.13 33.19 -2.73
C LEU A 120 18.19 34.29 -2.55
N GLY A 121 19.08 34.46 -3.54
CA GLY A 121 20.08 35.54 -3.52
C GLY A 121 19.48 36.94 -3.50
N ALA A 122 18.32 37.16 -4.11
CA ALA A 122 17.65 38.46 -4.12
C ALA A 122 17.07 38.87 -2.75
N SER A 123 16.91 37.93 -1.82
CA SER A 123 16.33 38.21 -0.50
C SER A 123 17.24 39.02 0.43
N ASN A 124 18.55 39.11 0.14
CA ASN A 124 19.58 39.80 0.94
C ASN A 124 19.58 39.42 2.44
N LYS A 125 19.13 38.21 2.79
CA LYS A 125 19.17 37.70 4.17
C LYS A 125 20.38 36.78 4.35
N ASP A 126 21.36 37.21 5.15
CA ASP A 126 22.57 36.42 5.44
C ASP A 126 22.23 35.02 6.01
N VAL A 127 21.12 34.90 6.73
CA VAL A 127 20.60 33.64 7.27
C VAL A 127 20.35 32.58 6.19
N LEU A 128 20.01 32.98 4.96
CA LEU A 128 19.71 32.06 3.87
C LEU A 128 20.95 31.64 3.05
N LEU A 129 22.15 32.09 3.43
CA LEU A 129 23.39 31.77 2.73
C LEU A 129 23.61 30.25 2.54
N PRO A 130 23.35 29.36 3.52
CA PRO A 130 23.50 27.92 3.32
C PRO A 130 22.55 27.36 2.24
N ALA A 131 21.31 27.85 2.20
CA ALA A 131 20.33 27.43 1.18
C ALA A 131 20.72 27.92 -0.22
N ILE A 132 21.29 29.13 -0.34
CA ILE A 132 21.83 29.66 -1.59
C ILE A 132 22.99 28.79 -2.08
N GLN A 133 23.95 28.47 -1.19
CA GLN A 133 25.10 27.63 -1.51
C GLN A 133 24.68 26.22 -1.92
N LEU A 134 23.68 25.64 -1.25
CA LEU A 134 23.13 24.35 -1.63
C LEU A 134 22.51 24.42 -3.03
N ALA A 135 21.64 25.40 -3.31
CA ALA A 135 20.99 25.53 -4.62
C ALA A 135 22.02 25.69 -5.76
N GLN A 136 23.08 26.48 -5.54
CA GLN A 136 24.20 26.62 -6.49
C GLN A 136 24.99 25.33 -6.66
N SER A 137 25.31 24.64 -5.56
CA SER A 137 26.04 23.36 -5.60
C SER A 137 25.25 22.29 -6.35
N LEU A 138 23.94 22.21 -6.12
CA LEU A 138 23.05 21.30 -6.84
C LEU A 138 22.96 21.66 -8.32
N HIS A 139 22.86 22.95 -8.66
CA HIS A 139 22.88 23.42 -10.04
C HIS A 139 24.15 22.98 -10.76
N ASP A 140 25.32 23.23 -10.17
CA ASP A 140 26.62 22.92 -10.80
C ASP A 140 26.83 21.40 -10.92
N ALA A 141 26.45 20.65 -9.88
CA ALA A 141 26.48 19.19 -9.90
C ALA A 141 25.58 18.61 -11.02
N CYS A 142 24.34 19.08 -11.15
CA CYS A 142 23.42 18.60 -12.20
C CYS A 142 23.83 19.06 -13.60
N LYS A 143 24.38 20.27 -13.73
CA LYS A 143 24.85 20.81 -15.00
C LYS A 143 26.05 20.02 -15.54
N SER A 144 26.95 19.60 -14.66
CA SER A 144 28.13 18.79 -15.04
C SER A 144 27.79 17.37 -15.48
N THR A 145 26.69 16.79 -15.00
CA THR A 145 26.27 15.40 -15.33
C THR A 145 25.23 15.32 -16.44
N LEU A 146 24.79 16.44 -17.01
CA LEU A 146 23.69 16.48 -17.98
C LEU A 146 23.97 15.62 -19.23
N SER A 147 25.22 15.54 -19.68
CA SER A 147 25.68 14.71 -20.81
C SER A 147 26.09 13.29 -20.43
N GLN A 148 26.12 12.95 -19.13
CA GLN A 148 26.54 11.64 -18.64
C GLN A 148 25.35 10.69 -18.51
N LEU A 149 25.60 9.38 -18.64
CA LEU A 149 24.57 8.39 -18.38
C LEU A 149 24.36 8.24 -16.86
N PRO A 150 23.13 7.98 -16.39
CA PRO A 150 22.91 7.64 -15.00
C PRO A 150 23.65 6.35 -14.63
N VAL A 151 24.15 6.31 -13.40
CA VAL A 151 24.94 5.19 -12.89
C VAL A 151 24.47 4.77 -11.51
N PHE A 152 24.47 3.46 -11.28
CA PHE A 152 24.37 2.89 -9.95
C PHE A 152 25.75 2.91 -9.28
N ARG A 153 25.79 3.46 -8.06
CA ARG A 153 26.87 3.27 -7.09
C ARG A 153 26.21 3.02 -5.74
N GLU A 154 26.83 2.17 -4.93
CA GLU A 154 26.39 1.99 -3.55
C GLU A 154 27.14 2.97 -2.65
N LEU A 155 26.38 3.75 -1.89
CA LEU A 155 26.90 4.82 -1.02
C LEU A 155 26.39 4.68 0.42
N SER A 156 25.64 3.63 0.73
CA SER A 156 25.17 3.37 2.09
C SER A 156 26.32 3.06 3.03
N GLY A 157 26.12 3.35 4.32
CA GLY A 157 27.01 2.85 5.37
C GLY A 157 26.99 1.32 5.44
N LEU A 158 28.13 0.74 5.79
CA LEU A 158 28.27 -0.70 6.05
C LEU A 158 27.87 -0.99 7.49
N MET A 159 26.96 -1.93 7.68
CA MET A 159 26.36 -2.24 8.98
C MET A 159 26.68 -3.67 9.41
N GLN A 160 26.77 -3.92 10.72
CA GLN A 160 26.92 -5.24 11.34
C GLN A 160 25.77 -5.56 12.30
N PRO A 161 25.44 -6.84 12.47
CA PRO A 161 24.44 -7.26 13.45
C PRO A 161 24.94 -7.03 14.88
N LYS A 162 24.05 -6.53 15.74
CA LYS A 162 24.29 -6.44 17.18
C LYS A 162 23.07 -6.94 17.94
N THR A 163 23.27 -7.96 18.76
CA THR A 163 22.25 -8.53 19.64
C THR A 163 22.47 -8.02 21.06
N CYS A 164 21.46 -7.37 21.61
CA CYS A 164 21.49 -6.81 22.95
C CYS A 164 20.41 -7.47 23.81
N ILE A 165 20.77 -7.89 25.02
CA ILE A 165 19.79 -8.36 26.02
C ILE A 165 19.72 -7.31 27.12
N SER A 166 18.59 -6.63 27.23
CA SER A 166 18.35 -5.56 28.20
C SER A 166 18.48 -6.06 29.65
N ALA A 167 18.47 -5.14 30.62
CA ALA A 167 18.40 -5.51 32.03
C ALA A 167 17.05 -6.17 32.40
N SER A 168 15.96 -5.80 31.71
CA SER A 168 14.63 -6.42 31.87
C SER A 168 14.52 -7.82 31.24
N GLY A 169 15.58 -8.29 30.56
CA GLY A 169 15.62 -9.62 29.94
C GLY A 169 14.92 -9.68 28.58
N GLU A 170 14.72 -8.54 27.92
CA GLU A 170 14.23 -8.47 26.54
C GLU A 170 15.42 -8.51 25.57
N ALA A 171 15.35 -9.39 24.56
CA ALA A 171 16.37 -9.47 23.51
C ALA A 171 15.96 -8.60 22.32
N SER A 172 16.85 -7.69 21.90
CA SER A 172 16.66 -6.85 20.73
C SER A 172 17.81 -7.01 19.73
N TYR A 173 17.47 -6.86 18.46
CA TYR A 173 18.41 -6.83 17.35
C TYR A 173 18.53 -5.39 16.84
N THR A 174 19.76 -4.94 16.62
CA THR A 174 20.04 -3.64 16.01
C THR A 174 21.17 -3.79 14.99
N GLU A 175 21.17 -2.94 13.97
CA GLU A 175 22.31 -2.81 13.07
C GLU A 175 23.14 -1.61 13.48
N ILE A 176 24.44 -1.81 13.67
CA ILE A 176 25.40 -0.75 14.00
C ILE A 176 26.42 -0.59 12.88
N PRO A 177 26.99 0.60 12.65
CA PRO A 177 28.05 0.78 11.67
C PRO A 177 29.28 -0.11 11.96
N ARG A 178 29.88 -0.69 10.92
CA ARG A 178 31.11 -1.48 11.05
C ARG A 178 32.30 -0.59 11.43
N THR A 179 33.11 -1.05 12.38
CA THR A 179 34.30 -0.31 12.82
C THR A 179 35.53 -0.59 11.94
N SER A 180 35.66 -1.82 11.44
CA SER A 180 36.77 -2.31 10.61
C SER A 180 36.66 -1.93 9.13
N GLU A 181 35.44 -1.74 8.62
CA GLU A 181 35.16 -1.42 7.21
C GLU A 181 34.24 -0.20 7.15
N ARG A 182 34.79 0.96 6.77
CA ARG A 182 33.99 2.20 6.70
C ARG A 182 33.57 2.55 5.28
N THR A 183 34.29 2.06 4.28
CA THR A 183 34.03 2.35 2.87
C THR A 183 33.77 1.07 2.07
N TRP A 184 33.08 1.21 0.94
CA TRP A 184 32.89 0.11 -0.01
C TRP A 184 34.21 -0.40 -0.61
N THR A 185 35.27 0.42 -0.62
CA THR A 185 36.61 -0.03 -0.99
C THR A 185 37.16 -1.01 0.05
N ASP A 186 37.00 -0.70 1.34
CA ASP A 186 37.40 -1.60 2.44
C ASP A 186 36.59 -2.90 2.40
N TYR A 187 35.29 -2.80 2.11
CA TYR A 187 34.42 -3.95 1.92
C TYR A 187 34.92 -4.87 0.80
N ILE A 188 35.18 -4.32 -0.40
CA ILE A 188 35.68 -5.12 -1.53
C ILE A 188 37.02 -5.77 -1.15
N GLY A 189 37.92 -5.00 -0.53
CA GLY A 189 39.21 -5.49 -0.05
C GLY A 189 39.06 -6.70 0.87
N HIS A 190 38.23 -6.59 1.91
CA HIS A 190 37.98 -7.68 2.86
C HIS A 190 37.27 -8.88 2.22
N MET A 191 36.31 -8.64 1.32
CA MET A 191 35.60 -9.71 0.62
C MET A 191 36.50 -10.48 -0.37
N SER A 192 37.53 -9.81 -0.89
CA SER A 192 38.51 -10.36 -1.84
C SER A 192 39.79 -10.88 -1.19
N ASP A 193 39.87 -10.88 0.15
CA ASP A 193 41.10 -11.27 0.85
C ASP A 193 41.43 -12.75 0.59
N ASP A 194 42.59 -12.95 -0.05
CA ASP A 194 43.16 -14.25 -0.46
C ASP A 194 44.49 -14.49 0.29
N SER A 195 44.70 -13.80 1.43
CA SER A 195 45.93 -13.91 2.24
C SER A 195 46.17 -15.33 2.75
N HIS A 196 45.10 -16.08 3.05
CA HIS A 196 45.14 -17.48 3.42
C HIS A 196 45.01 -18.39 2.19
N HIS A 197 46.14 -18.81 1.61
CA HIS A 197 46.19 -19.54 0.33
C HIS A 197 45.41 -20.87 0.30
N ASP A 198 45.07 -21.43 1.47
CA ASP A 198 44.31 -22.68 1.61
C ASP A 198 42.78 -22.46 1.75
N ILE A 199 42.32 -21.21 1.89
CA ILE A 199 40.91 -20.88 2.16
C ILE A 199 40.42 -19.87 1.11
N PRO A 200 39.36 -20.20 0.33
CA PRO A 200 38.79 -19.26 -0.63
C PRO A 200 38.27 -17.97 0.04
N PRO A 201 38.33 -16.81 -0.64
CA PRO A 201 37.79 -15.56 -0.14
C PRO A 201 36.29 -15.64 0.19
N HIS A 202 35.79 -14.71 1.03
CA HIS A 202 34.39 -14.69 1.47
C HIS A 202 33.36 -14.67 0.34
N ILE A 203 33.69 -14.01 -0.78
CA ILE A 203 32.95 -14.10 -2.04
C ILE A 203 33.92 -14.39 -3.18
N HIS A 204 33.59 -15.30 -4.09
CA HIS A 204 34.48 -15.66 -5.19
C HIS A 204 33.72 -16.30 -6.36
N LEU A 205 34.37 -16.39 -7.52
CA LEU A 205 33.86 -17.15 -8.66
C LEU A 205 34.52 -18.53 -8.73
N CYS A 206 33.76 -19.50 -9.23
CA CYS A 206 34.22 -20.87 -9.40
C CYS A 206 34.30 -21.27 -10.87
N GLU A 207 35.27 -22.13 -11.18
CA GLU A 207 35.35 -22.85 -12.46
C GLU A 207 34.94 -24.31 -12.26
N LYS A 208 34.32 -24.88 -13.29
CA LYS A 208 33.94 -26.29 -13.29
C LYS A 208 35.12 -27.16 -13.69
N SER A 209 35.60 -27.98 -12.76
CA SER A 209 36.67 -28.95 -12.99
C SER A 209 36.27 -30.07 -13.96
N LYS A 210 37.26 -30.81 -14.48
CA LYS A 210 37.03 -32.00 -15.34
C LYS A 210 36.19 -33.08 -14.66
N ASN A 211 36.23 -33.15 -13.33
CA ASN A 211 35.46 -34.10 -12.53
C ASN A 211 34.04 -33.60 -12.22
N GLY A 212 33.68 -32.42 -12.71
CA GLY A 212 32.35 -31.84 -12.58
C GLY A 212 32.10 -31.00 -11.33
N GLN A 213 33.08 -30.89 -10.42
CA GLN A 213 33.02 -30.05 -9.22
C GLN A 213 33.34 -28.59 -9.54
N TRP A 214 32.62 -27.67 -8.88
CA TRP A 214 32.92 -26.23 -8.91
C TRP A 214 33.99 -25.91 -7.87
N LEU A 215 35.13 -25.39 -8.33
CA LEU A 215 36.28 -25.04 -7.48
C LEU A 215 36.58 -23.56 -7.62
N TYR A 216 37.10 -22.95 -6.55
CA TYR A 216 37.55 -21.56 -6.56
C TYR A 216 38.52 -21.31 -7.72
N ASP A 217 38.23 -20.28 -8.52
CA ASP A 217 39.11 -19.83 -9.60
C ASP A 217 39.58 -18.39 -9.35
N LYS A 218 40.90 -18.24 -9.18
CA LYS A 218 41.53 -16.95 -8.85
C LYS A 218 41.39 -15.92 -9.96
N GLN A 219 41.42 -16.32 -11.24
CA GLN A 219 41.40 -15.39 -12.37
C GLN A 219 39.99 -14.82 -12.62
N LEU A 220 38.97 -15.68 -12.57
CA LEU A 220 37.56 -15.31 -12.64
C LEU A 220 37.18 -14.44 -11.43
N SER A 221 37.63 -14.82 -10.24
CA SER A 221 37.38 -14.03 -9.02
C SER A 221 38.00 -12.65 -9.10
N SER A 222 39.26 -12.53 -9.56
CA SER A 222 39.90 -11.23 -9.82
C SER A 222 39.09 -10.38 -10.80
N THR A 223 38.55 -10.99 -11.86
CA THR A 223 37.71 -10.28 -12.84
C THR A 223 36.42 -9.75 -12.22
N TYR A 224 35.85 -10.48 -11.26
CA TYR A 224 34.66 -10.07 -10.51
C TYR A 224 34.98 -8.93 -9.52
N TYR A 225 36.09 -9.00 -8.78
CA TYR A 225 36.51 -7.92 -7.87
C TYR A 225 36.84 -6.62 -8.61
N ASP A 226 37.48 -6.72 -9.78
CA ASP A 226 37.68 -5.57 -10.68
C ASP A 226 36.32 -4.97 -11.09
N GLY A 227 35.33 -5.83 -11.38
CA GLY A 227 33.97 -5.40 -11.70
C GLY A 227 33.27 -4.69 -10.54
N LEU A 228 33.43 -5.17 -9.30
CA LEU A 228 32.91 -4.50 -8.10
C LEU A 228 33.63 -3.16 -7.87
N SER A 229 34.94 -3.11 -8.10
CA SER A 229 35.74 -1.89 -7.99
C SER A 229 35.35 -0.84 -9.03
N ASP A 230 35.10 -1.26 -10.27
CA ASP A 230 34.57 -0.39 -11.34
C ASP A 230 33.22 0.23 -10.92
N ILE A 231 32.31 -0.57 -10.36
CA ILE A 231 31.01 -0.09 -9.85
C ILE A 231 31.21 0.90 -8.70
N ASN A 232 32.09 0.60 -7.74
CA ASN A 232 32.32 1.47 -6.59
C ASN A 232 32.94 2.83 -7.00
N GLN A 233 33.91 2.82 -7.92
CA GLN A 233 34.65 4.03 -8.32
C GLN A 233 33.89 4.86 -9.36
N GLN A 234 33.47 4.24 -10.46
CA GLN A 234 32.90 4.92 -11.63
C GLN A 234 31.37 4.78 -11.70
N GLY A 235 30.83 3.72 -11.11
CA GLY A 235 29.43 3.35 -11.25
C GLY A 235 29.17 2.53 -12.51
N THR A 236 28.00 1.88 -12.54
CA THR A 236 27.56 1.10 -13.70
C THR A 236 26.24 1.63 -14.25
N SER A 237 26.15 1.74 -15.57
CA SER A 237 24.94 2.18 -16.26
C SER A 237 24.19 1.00 -16.87
N PHE A 238 22.87 1.02 -16.72
CA PHE A 238 21.92 0.06 -17.26
C PHE A 238 20.94 0.70 -18.26
N VAL A 239 21.25 1.89 -18.77
CA VAL A 239 20.43 2.56 -19.79
C VAL A 239 20.21 1.65 -21.00
N GLY A 240 18.94 1.52 -21.41
CA GLY A 240 18.55 0.68 -22.54
C GLY A 240 18.48 -0.83 -22.22
N ARG A 241 18.78 -1.22 -20.97
CA ARG A 241 18.62 -2.60 -20.49
C ARG A 241 17.23 -2.81 -19.91
N THR A 242 16.69 -4.01 -20.12
CA THR A 242 15.41 -4.43 -19.55
C THR A 242 15.62 -5.60 -18.58
N ALA A 243 14.91 -5.58 -17.45
CA ALA A 243 15.04 -6.57 -16.40
C ALA A 243 13.67 -7.09 -15.94
N LEU A 244 13.57 -8.40 -15.68
CA LEU A 244 12.45 -9.01 -14.98
C LEU A 244 12.90 -9.43 -13.58
N VAL A 245 12.22 -8.95 -12.54
CA VAL A 245 12.50 -9.30 -11.14
C VAL A 245 11.25 -9.87 -10.49
N THR A 246 11.34 -11.13 -10.03
CA THR A 246 10.32 -11.76 -9.18
C THR A 246 10.82 -11.86 -7.74
N GLY A 247 9.92 -11.85 -6.75
CA GLY A 247 10.33 -11.88 -5.33
C GLY A 247 10.95 -10.58 -4.81
N CYS A 248 10.53 -9.42 -5.34
CA CYS A 248 11.03 -8.10 -4.95
C CYS A 248 10.11 -7.35 -3.96
N GLY A 249 9.55 -8.07 -2.97
CA GLY A 249 8.72 -7.47 -1.92
C GLY A 249 9.51 -6.54 -0.99
N ARG A 250 8.81 -5.79 -0.12
CA ARG A 250 9.44 -4.90 0.87
C ARG A 250 10.45 -5.68 1.74
N GLY A 251 11.64 -5.12 1.94
CA GLY A 251 12.69 -5.72 2.77
C GLY A 251 13.37 -6.95 2.14
N SER A 252 13.20 -7.19 0.83
CA SER A 252 13.86 -8.30 0.12
C SER A 252 15.13 -7.85 -0.60
N ILE A 253 16.01 -8.81 -0.91
CA ILE A 253 17.16 -8.60 -1.82
C ILE A 253 16.65 -8.16 -3.20
N GLY A 254 15.54 -8.73 -3.67
CA GLY A 254 14.94 -8.37 -4.96
C GLY A 254 14.54 -6.89 -5.03
N ALA A 255 14.04 -6.31 -3.94
CA ALA A 255 13.72 -4.88 -3.89
C ALA A 255 14.98 -4.00 -4.03
N GLU A 256 16.09 -4.39 -3.42
CA GLU A 256 17.37 -3.69 -3.54
C GLU A 256 17.99 -3.85 -4.94
N ILE A 257 17.77 -4.99 -5.61
CA ILE A 257 18.12 -5.18 -7.03
C ILE A 257 17.30 -4.25 -7.92
N VAL A 258 15.97 -4.17 -7.73
CA VAL A 258 15.12 -3.23 -8.48
C VAL A 258 15.60 -1.79 -8.28
N ARG A 259 15.88 -1.38 -7.03
CA ARG A 259 16.47 -0.08 -6.72
C ARG A 259 17.75 0.17 -7.53
N SER A 260 18.70 -0.77 -7.48
CA SER A 260 20.01 -0.63 -8.12
C SER A 260 19.89 -0.51 -9.65
N LEU A 261 19.00 -1.29 -10.25
CA LEU A 261 18.71 -1.24 -11.69
C LEU A 261 18.09 0.10 -12.10
N LEU A 262 17.13 0.61 -11.31
CA LEU A 262 16.50 1.92 -11.56
C LEU A 262 17.49 3.08 -11.43
N MET A 263 18.39 3.03 -10.45
CA MET A 263 19.46 4.02 -10.29
C MET A 263 20.38 4.07 -11.51
N GLY A 264 20.67 2.91 -12.12
CA GLY A 264 21.49 2.83 -13.33
C GLY A 264 20.75 3.10 -14.65
N GLY A 265 19.43 3.36 -14.63
CA GLY A 265 18.68 3.71 -15.85
C GLY A 265 18.00 2.54 -16.56
N ALA A 266 17.86 1.40 -15.90
CA ALA A 266 17.18 0.24 -16.48
C ALA A 266 15.66 0.42 -16.56
N LYS A 267 15.05 -0.34 -17.48
CA LYS A 267 13.61 -0.62 -17.46
C LYS A 267 13.36 -1.92 -16.71
N VAL A 268 12.59 -1.89 -15.64
CA VAL A 268 12.41 -3.02 -14.73
C VAL A 268 10.95 -3.41 -14.65
N LEU A 269 10.65 -4.67 -14.94
CA LEU A 269 9.37 -5.29 -14.65
C LEU A 269 9.49 -6.00 -13.29
N ALA A 270 8.85 -5.43 -12.28
CA ALA A 270 8.75 -5.97 -10.94
C ALA A 270 7.41 -6.71 -10.77
N THR A 271 7.46 -7.95 -10.27
CA THR A 271 6.25 -8.74 -10.03
C THR A 271 5.90 -8.78 -8.55
N THR A 272 4.62 -8.70 -8.19
CA THR A 272 4.17 -8.86 -6.81
C THR A 272 3.03 -9.86 -6.68
N SER A 273 3.11 -10.71 -5.67
CA SER A 273 2.01 -11.58 -5.25
C SER A 273 1.03 -10.82 -4.34
N SER A 274 1.49 -9.91 -3.47
CA SER A 274 0.63 -9.13 -2.57
C SER A 274 0.17 -7.81 -3.21
N TYR A 275 -0.49 -7.87 -4.36
CA TYR A 275 -0.94 -6.66 -5.08
C TYR A 275 -2.01 -5.88 -4.29
N SER A 276 -1.63 -4.71 -3.78
CA SER A 276 -2.48 -3.82 -2.99
C SER A 276 -2.05 -2.36 -3.19
N ARG A 277 -2.85 -1.41 -2.67
CA ARG A 277 -2.46 0.01 -2.65
C ARG A 277 -1.15 0.22 -1.90
N GLN A 278 -0.97 -0.42 -0.75
CA GLN A 278 0.24 -0.33 0.07
C GLN A 278 1.48 -0.83 -0.70
N THR A 279 1.36 -1.95 -1.41
CA THR A 279 2.45 -2.48 -2.23
C THR A 279 2.75 -1.59 -3.43
N THR A 280 1.71 -1.02 -4.06
CA THR A 280 1.87 -0.07 -5.17
C THR A 280 2.61 1.20 -4.72
N LEU A 281 2.21 1.77 -3.57
CA LEU A 281 2.87 2.94 -2.98
C LEU A 281 4.32 2.67 -2.58
N PHE A 282 4.64 1.44 -2.16
CA PHE A 282 6.03 1.04 -1.90
C PHE A 282 6.90 1.13 -3.17
N PHE A 283 6.44 0.58 -4.29
CA PHE A 283 7.17 0.65 -5.56
C PHE A 283 7.20 2.07 -6.14
N GLU A 284 6.10 2.81 -6.00
CA GLU A 284 6.06 4.22 -6.36
C GLU A 284 7.11 5.00 -5.55
N GLY A 285 7.13 4.87 -4.22
CA GLY A 285 8.11 5.52 -3.36
C GLY A 285 9.56 5.14 -3.72
N MET A 286 9.80 3.88 -4.08
CA MET A 286 11.09 3.44 -4.61
C MET A 286 11.45 4.17 -5.90
N TYR A 287 10.52 4.27 -6.87
CA TYR A 287 10.78 4.98 -8.12
C TYR A 287 10.94 6.49 -7.91
N ARG A 288 10.13 7.13 -7.05
CA ARG A 288 10.25 8.54 -6.68
C ARG A 288 11.67 8.88 -6.19
N LYS A 289 12.23 7.99 -5.36
CA LYS A 289 13.55 8.18 -4.75
C LYS A 289 14.73 7.80 -5.65
N TYR A 290 14.60 6.73 -6.44
CA TYR A 290 15.74 6.10 -7.12
C TYR A 290 15.61 5.99 -8.65
N GLY A 291 14.46 6.33 -9.22
CA GLY A 291 14.22 6.29 -10.66
C GLY A 291 15.07 7.33 -11.39
N SER A 292 16.08 6.89 -12.13
CA SER A 292 16.97 7.76 -12.89
C SER A 292 16.42 8.11 -14.29
N ARG A 293 17.12 9.00 -14.99
CA ARG A 293 16.75 9.41 -16.35
C ARG A 293 16.66 8.22 -17.30
N GLY A 294 15.48 8.05 -17.92
CA GLY A 294 15.22 6.97 -18.88
C GLY A 294 14.93 5.60 -18.24
N SER A 295 14.96 5.51 -16.90
CA SER A 295 14.48 4.33 -16.17
C SER A 295 12.95 4.27 -16.20
N GLU A 296 12.43 3.05 -16.14
CA GLU A 296 11.00 2.77 -16.10
C GLU A 296 10.76 1.62 -15.12
N LEU A 297 9.82 1.77 -14.19
CA LEU A 297 9.39 0.69 -13.31
C LEU A 297 7.97 0.27 -13.68
N MET A 298 7.81 -0.98 -14.08
CA MET A 298 6.50 -1.58 -14.31
C MET A 298 6.20 -2.61 -13.23
N VAL A 299 5.08 -2.46 -12.53
CA VAL A 299 4.64 -3.36 -11.47
C VAL A 299 3.41 -4.12 -11.91
N VAL A 300 3.44 -5.45 -11.80
CA VAL A 300 2.32 -6.33 -12.18
C VAL A 300 1.95 -7.31 -11.07
N PRO A 301 0.66 -7.62 -10.87
CA PRO A 301 0.27 -8.78 -10.08
C PRO A 301 0.73 -10.04 -10.79
N PHE A 302 1.28 -11.00 -10.05
CA PHE A 302 1.81 -12.23 -10.62
C PHE A 302 1.92 -13.32 -9.57
N ASN A 303 1.41 -14.50 -9.90
CA ASN A 303 1.62 -15.70 -9.12
C ASN A 303 2.57 -16.66 -9.84
N GLN A 304 3.81 -16.74 -9.36
CA GLN A 304 4.80 -17.67 -9.92
C GLN A 304 4.41 -19.15 -9.75
N GLY A 305 3.43 -19.50 -8.90
CA GLY A 305 2.86 -20.85 -8.79
C GLY A 305 1.95 -21.24 -9.97
N SER A 306 1.36 -20.26 -10.64
CA SER A 306 0.48 -20.44 -11.80
C SER A 306 1.28 -20.52 -13.11
N VAL A 307 1.03 -21.57 -13.89
CA VAL A 307 1.63 -21.70 -15.24
C VAL A 307 1.01 -20.70 -16.21
N GLN A 308 -0.30 -20.42 -16.05
CA GLN A 308 -1.01 -19.45 -16.88
C GLN A 308 -0.44 -18.04 -16.68
N ASP A 309 -0.05 -17.69 -15.46
CA ASP A 309 0.58 -16.40 -15.17
C ASP A 309 1.96 -16.29 -15.82
N ILE A 310 2.77 -17.35 -15.81
CA ILE A 310 4.08 -17.34 -16.48
C ILE A 310 3.92 -17.10 -17.99
N ASP A 311 2.98 -17.81 -18.60
CA ASP A 311 2.69 -17.69 -20.03
C ASP A 311 2.18 -16.28 -20.35
N SER A 312 1.27 -15.74 -19.54
CA SER A 312 0.69 -14.40 -19.72
C SER A 312 1.71 -13.28 -19.46
N LEU A 313 2.56 -13.42 -18.45
CA LEU A 313 3.62 -12.47 -18.12
C LEU A 313 4.63 -12.36 -19.28
N VAL A 314 5.12 -13.50 -19.79
CA VAL A 314 6.09 -13.49 -20.89
C VAL A 314 5.45 -12.97 -22.18
N ALA A 315 4.18 -13.33 -22.44
CA ALA A 315 3.44 -12.78 -23.57
C ALA A 315 3.25 -11.26 -23.46
N PHE A 316 2.99 -10.74 -22.27
CA PHE A 316 2.89 -9.31 -22.00
C PHE A 316 4.22 -8.58 -22.24
N VAL A 317 5.32 -9.10 -21.71
CA VAL A 317 6.67 -8.49 -21.85
C VAL A 317 7.09 -8.39 -23.32
N PHE A 318 7.07 -9.50 -24.06
CA PHE A 318 7.57 -9.52 -25.42
C PHE A 318 6.53 -9.08 -26.45
N GLY A 319 5.24 -9.18 -26.14
CA GLY A 319 4.13 -8.81 -27.03
C GLY A 319 3.67 -7.37 -26.82
N GLN A 320 3.05 -7.09 -25.68
CA GLN A 320 2.42 -5.77 -25.44
C GLN A 320 3.45 -4.68 -25.15
N LEU A 321 4.48 -4.96 -24.34
CA LEU A 321 5.54 -3.98 -24.06
C LEU A 321 6.59 -3.90 -25.17
N GLY A 322 6.73 -4.97 -25.96
CA GLY A 322 7.79 -5.08 -26.97
C GLY A 322 9.20 -5.09 -26.37
N TRP A 323 9.35 -5.49 -25.11
CA TRP A 323 10.64 -5.56 -24.44
C TRP A 323 11.38 -6.85 -24.80
N ASP A 324 12.72 -6.77 -24.82
CA ASP A 324 13.60 -7.93 -24.97
C ASP A 324 14.54 -8.02 -23.77
N LEU A 325 14.22 -8.95 -22.85
CA LEU A 325 14.86 -9.07 -21.54
C LEU A 325 16.38 -9.23 -21.63
N ASP A 326 17.13 -8.38 -20.92
CA ASP A 326 18.57 -8.51 -20.71
C ASP A 326 18.90 -9.21 -19.39
N TYR A 327 18.10 -8.98 -18.36
CA TYR A 327 18.32 -9.53 -17.01
C TYR A 327 17.06 -10.21 -16.47
N VAL A 328 17.23 -11.34 -15.79
CA VAL A 328 16.13 -12.08 -15.17
C VAL A 328 16.55 -12.55 -13.78
N PHE A 329 15.78 -12.16 -12.76
CA PHE A 329 15.99 -12.49 -11.37
C PHE A 329 14.76 -13.24 -10.83
N PRO A 330 14.70 -14.58 -10.98
CA PRO A 330 13.58 -15.39 -10.53
C PRO A 330 13.64 -15.64 -9.01
N PHE A 331 13.57 -14.58 -8.20
CA PHE A 331 13.79 -14.64 -6.75
C PHE A 331 12.51 -14.88 -5.94
N ALA A 332 11.35 -15.11 -6.59
CA ALA A 332 10.13 -15.49 -5.87
C ALA A 332 10.35 -16.80 -5.09
N ALA A 333 9.99 -16.77 -3.82
CA ALA A 333 10.11 -17.88 -2.90
C ALA A 333 8.89 -17.92 -1.96
N VAL A 334 8.60 -19.10 -1.44
CA VAL A 334 7.59 -19.33 -0.41
C VAL A 334 8.32 -19.85 0.82
N SER A 335 8.09 -19.23 1.98
CA SER A 335 8.69 -19.68 3.23
C SER A 335 8.01 -20.96 3.71
N ASP A 336 8.80 -21.98 4.02
CA ASP A 336 8.32 -23.24 4.60
C ASP A 336 9.17 -23.54 5.84
N ILE A 337 8.65 -23.22 7.02
CA ILE A 337 9.39 -23.26 8.30
C ILE A 337 8.72 -24.29 9.20
N GLY A 338 9.52 -25.21 9.75
CA GLY A 338 9.08 -26.29 10.63
C GLY A 338 8.65 -27.55 9.88
N SER A 339 8.68 -27.53 8.55
CA SER A 339 8.39 -28.72 7.75
C SER A 339 9.63 -29.62 7.62
N THR A 340 9.47 -30.85 8.05
CA THR A 340 10.43 -31.95 8.05
C THR A 340 9.87 -33.12 7.23
N VAL A 341 10.68 -34.15 6.99
CA VAL A 341 10.34 -35.27 6.09
C VAL A 341 9.02 -35.98 6.48
N ASP A 342 8.64 -35.96 7.75
CA ASP A 342 7.43 -36.59 8.29
C ASP A 342 6.14 -35.77 8.09
N ASN A 343 6.24 -34.47 7.77
CA ASN A 343 5.09 -33.57 7.67
C ASN A 343 5.06 -32.73 6.38
N LEU A 344 5.81 -33.12 5.35
CA LEU A 344 5.73 -32.51 4.02
C LEU A 344 4.30 -32.59 3.48
N GLY A 345 3.78 -31.48 2.98
CA GLY A 345 2.42 -31.41 2.46
C GLY A 345 2.24 -30.38 1.35
N SER A 346 0.98 -30.05 1.06
CA SER A 346 0.60 -29.17 -0.07
C SER A 346 1.29 -27.80 -0.10
N HIS A 347 1.69 -27.25 1.06
CA HIS A 347 2.44 -26.00 1.13
C HIS A 347 3.90 -26.17 0.65
N SER A 348 4.58 -27.25 1.06
CA SER A 348 5.93 -27.61 0.62
C SER A 348 5.98 -27.87 -0.88
N GLU A 349 4.97 -28.57 -1.42
CA GLU A 349 4.85 -28.81 -2.86
C GLU A 349 4.64 -27.53 -3.67
N LEU A 350 3.82 -26.60 -3.14
CA LEU A 350 3.67 -25.26 -3.74
C LEU A 350 5.00 -24.52 -3.75
N ALA A 351 5.76 -24.55 -2.64
CA ALA A 351 7.07 -23.94 -2.54
C ALA A 351 8.05 -24.50 -3.58
N LEU A 352 8.12 -25.84 -3.71
CA LEU A 352 8.91 -26.52 -4.74
C LEU A 352 8.50 -26.07 -6.16
N ARG A 353 7.19 -26.01 -6.42
CA ARG A 353 6.67 -25.60 -7.74
C ARG A 353 7.09 -24.16 -8.07
N VAL A 354 7.00 -23.23 -7.11
CA VAL A 354 7.39 -21.83 -7.29
C VAL A 354 8.89 -21.68 -7.52
N MET A 355 9.71 -22.33 -6.70
CA MET A 355 11.17 -22.11 -6.65
C MET A 355 11.97 -22.92 -7.67
N LEU A 356 11.42 -24.04 -8.17
CA LEU A 356 12.12 -24.92 -9.12
C LEU A 356 11.35 -25.03 -10.44
N THR A 357 10.22 -25.74 -10.42
CA THR A 357 9.51 -26.15 -11.64
C THR A 357 9.12 -24.95 -12.49
N ASN A 358 8.57 -23.91 -11.86
CA ASN A 358 8.11 -22.72 -12.55
C ASN A 358 9.23 -21.73 -12.88
N VAL A 359 10.37 -21.78 -12.19
CA VAL A 359 11.60 -21.10 -12.65
C VAL A 359 12.05 -21.68 -13.99
N LEU A 360 12.13 -23.01 -14.10
CA LEU A 360 12.48 -23.67 -15.35
C LEU A 360 11.49 -23.36 -16.48
N ARG A 361 10.18 -23.37 -16.18
CA ARG A 361 9.15 -22.97 -17.16
C ARG A 361 9.32 -21.51 -17.59
N LEU A 362 9.58 -20.58 -16.68
CA LEU A 362 9.82 -19.18 -16.99
C LEU A 362 11.01 -19.03 -17.96
N LEU A 363 12.14 -19.71 -17.69
CA LEU A 363 13.29 -19.70 -18.61
C LEU A 363 12.93 -20.26 -19.99
N GLY A 364 12.21 -21.38 -20.01
CA GLY A 364 11.72 -21.99 -21.25
C GLY A 364 10.83 -21.04 -22.06
N ARG A 365 9.90 -20.32 -21.39
CA ARG A 365 9.02 -19.35 -22.05
C ARG A 365 9.78 -18.13 -22.59
N ILE A 366 10.74 -17.60 -21.83
CA ILE A 366 11.60 -16.50 -22.30
C ILE A 366 12.39 -16.93 -23.54
N LYS A 367 12.95 -18.14 -23.53
CA LYS A 367 13.64 -18.70 -24.71
C LYS A 367 12.71 -18.80 -25.92
N LEU A 368 11.50 -19.33 -25.74
CA LEU A 368 10.51 -19.46 -26.81
C LEU A 368 10.10 -18.09 -27.36
N ALA A 369 9.91 -17.10 -26.49
CA ALA A 369 9.59 -15.74 -26.88
C ALA A 369 10.73 -15.10 -27.68
N LYS A 370 11.98 -15.14 -27.19
CA LYS A 370 13.15 -14.63 -27.93
C LYS A 370 13.31 -15.31 -29.30
N ALA A 371 13.09 -16.62 -29.38
CA ALA A 371 13.11 -17.35 -30.65
C ALA A 371 11.99 -16.89 -31.61
N LYS A 372 10.76 -16.70 -31.10
CA LYS A 372 9.62 -16.21 -31.87
C LYS A 372 9.88 -14.82 -32.46
N TYR A 373 10.45 -13.91 -31.68
CA TYR A 373 10.77 -12.54 -32.11
C TYR A 373 12.15 -12.40 -32.78
N LYS A 374 12.84 -13.52 -33.03
CA LYS A 374 14.16 -13.57 -33.70
C LYS A 374 15.26 -12.75 -33.00
N SER A 375 15.17 -12.60 -31.67
CA SER A 375 16.19 -11.96 -30.82
C SER A 375 17.40 -12.88 -30.58
N VAL A 376 18.10 -13.26 -31.66
CA VAL A 376 19.34 -14.05 -31.59
C VAL A 376 20.53 -13.09 -31.40
N GLY A 377 21.41 -13.37 -30.43
CA GLY A 377 22.61 -12.55 -30.18
C GLY A 377 22.48 -11.53 -29.04
N ARG A 378 21.30 -11.44 -28.40
CA ARG A 378 21.07 -10.68 -27.15
C ARG A 378 20.56 -11.63 -26.05
N PRO A 379 21.44 -12.48 -25.49
CA PRO A 379 21.02 -13.43 -24.47
C PRO A 379 20.62 -12.72 -23.18
N ALA A 380 19.53 -13.15 -22.55
CA ALA A 380 19.15 -12.71 -21.21
C ALA A 380 20.07 -13.37 -20.18
N LEU A 381 20.74 -12.59 -19.35
CA LEU A 381 21.44 -13.10 -18.18
C LEU A 381 20.44 -13.41 -17.07
N VAL A 382 20.33 -14.68 -16.74
CA VAL A 382 19.52 -15.16 -15.62
C VAL A 382 20.44 -15.31 -14.41
N VAL A 383 20.16 -14.56 -13.36
CA VAL A 383 20.82 -14.73 -12.07
C VAL A 383 20.00 -15.72 -11.25
N LEU A 384 20.45 -16.97 -11.14
CA LEU A 384 19.75 -17.99 -10.36
C LEU A 384 20.05 -17.82 -8.86
N PRO A 385 19.01 -17.75 -8.00
CA PRO A 385 19.21 -17.69 -6.55
C PRO A 385 19.50 -19.10 -6.01
N LEU A 386 20.77 -19.46 -5.95
CA LEU A 386 21.24 -20.71 -5.34
C LEU A 386 21.42 -20.51 -3.82
N SER A 387 21.66 -21.62 -3.12
CA SER A 387 21.78 -21.64 -1.67
C SER A 387 22.99 -22.47 -1.26
N PRO A 388 23.77 -22.04 -0.25
CA PRO A 388 24.79 -22.87 0.40
C PRO A 388 24.16 -23.97 1.29
N ASN A 389 22.88 -23.80 1.66
CA ASN A 389 22.14 -24.77 2.45
C ASN A 389 21.38 -25.75 1.53
N HIS A 390 21.69 -27.04 1.66
CA HIS A 390 21.02 -28.17 1.00
C HIS A 390 20.45 -29.17 2.02
N GLY A 391 19.80 -28.67 3.07
CA GLY A 391 19.26 -29.49 4.17
C GLY A 391 20.15 -29.55 5.42
N ASN A 392 21.12 -28.64 5.54
CA ASN A 392 22.05 -28.56 6.68
C ASN A 392 21.40 -27.97 7.94
N PHE A 393 20.36 -27.13 7.77
CA PHE A 393 19.59 -26.58 8.89
C PHE A 393 18.47 -27.52 9.36
N GLY A 394 17.77 -28.16 8.42
CA GLY A 394 16.57 -28.96 8.71
C GLY A 394 15.34 -28.09 9.01
N GLY A 395 14.14 -28.65 8.82
CA GLY A 395 12.88 -27.93 9.05
C GLY A 395 12.56 -26.87 7.99
N ASP A 396 13.20 -26.91 6.83
CA ASP A 396 13.06 -25.98 5.70
C ASP A 396 12.21 -26.56 4.54
N GLY A 397 11.41 -27.60 4.81
CA GLY A 397 10.52 -28.23 3.84
C GLY A 397 11.27 -28.76 2.62
N LEU A 398 10.83 -28.34 1.42
CA LEU A 398 11.46 -28.70 0.14
C LEU A 398 12.43 -27.62 -0.41
N TYR A 399 12.92 -26.72 0.46
CA TYR A 399 13.82 -25.64 0.06
C TYR A 399 15.17 -26.17 -0.45
N GLY A 400 15.81 -27.08 0.30
CA GLY A 400 17.10 -27.66 -0.07
C GLY A 400 17.06 -28.35 -1.44
N GLU A 401 16.04 -29.18 -1.66
CA GLU A 401 15.76 -29.89 -2.91
C GLU A 401 15.52 -28.91 -4.06
N SER A 402 14.77 -27.84 -3.82
CA SER A 402 14.53 -26.80 -4.83
C SER A 402 15.82 -26.14 -5.28
N LYS A 403 16.70 -25.79 -4.33
CA LYS A 403 17.93 -25.04 -4.60
C LYS A 403 19.01 -25.88 -5.26
N ILE A 404 19.22 -27.11 -4.78
CA ILE A 404 20.19 -28.03 -5.40
C ILE A 404 19.76 -28.45 -6.81
N ALA A 405 18.46 -28.64 -7.05
CA ALA A 405 17.96 -29.03 -8.37
C ALA A 405 18.15 -27.92 -9.42
N LEU A 406 18.17 -26.64 -9.04
CA LEU A 406 18.47 -25.53 -9.95
C LEU A 406 19.90 -25.59 -10.51
N GLU A 407 20.83 -26.27 -9.84
CA GLU A 407 22.20 -26.42 -10.32
C GLU A 407 22.28 -27.28 -11.60
N THR A 408 21.28 -28.11 -11.87
CA THR A 408 21.21 -28.86 -13.13
C THR A 408 21.16 -27.94 -14.35
N VAL A 409 20.68 -26.70 -14.20
CA VAL A 409 20.56 -25.68 -15.25
C VAL A 409 21.93 -25.36 -15.87
N PHE A 410 23.01 -25.40 -15.09
CA PHE A 410 24.37 -25.18 -15.59
C PHE A 410 24.78 -26.22 -16.64
N ASN A 411 24.41 -27.49 -16.43
CA ASN A 411 24.69 -28.56 -17.36
C ASN A 411 23.77 -28.47 -18.58
N ARG A 412 22.48 -28.18 -18.35
CA ARG A 412 21.46 -28.05 -19.39
C ARG A 412 21.78 -26.92 -20.37
N TRP A 413 22.41 -25.85 -19.91
CA TRP A 413 22.85 -24.76 -20.78
C TRP A 413 23.82 -25.22 -21.88
N THR A 414 24.64 -26.23 -21.59
CA THR A 414 25.57 -26.83 -22.55
C THR A 414 24.93 -27.97 -23.34
N SER A 415 24.09 -28.80 -22.71
CA SER A 415 23.52 -30.00 -23.33
C SER A 415 22.27 -29.75 -24.18
N GLU A 416 21.63 -28.58 -24.07
CA GLU A 416 20.39 -28.24 -24.78
C GLU A 416 20.53 -26.96 -25.64
N MET A 417 19.59 -26.75 -26.57
CA MET A 417 19.64 -25.69 -27.59
C MET A 417 19.03 -24.35 -27.13
N TRP A 418 19.60 -23.72 -26.09
CA TRP A 418 19.16 -22.40 -25.61
C TRP A 418 20.27 -21.39 -25.24
N ARG A 419 21.54 -21.78 -25.40
CA ARG A 419 22.74 -20.94 -25.20
C ARG A 419 22.73 -19.58 -25.91
N GLY A 420 22.13 -19.49 -27.10
CA GLY A 420 22.06 -18.24 -27.87
C GLY A 420 21.03 -17.22 -27.37
N TYR A 421 20.15 -17.61 -26.44
CA TYR A 421 19.03 -16.80 -25.96
C TYR A 421 19.12 -16.44 -24.47
N ILE A 422 19.82 -17.26 -23.68
CA ILE A 422 19.93 -17.10 -22.23
C ILE A 422 21.37 -17.44 -21.81
N SER A 423 21.90 -16.67 -20.87
CA SER A 423 23.14 -16.93 -20.15
C SER A 423 22.84 -17.14 -18.67
N ILE A 424 23.64 -17.97 -17.99
CA ILE A 424 23.39 -18.33 -16.58
C ILE A 424 24.52 -17.80 -15.70
N ALA A 425 24.14 -17.09 -14.66
CA ALA A 425 24.98 -16.84 -13.49
C ALA A 425 24.24 -17.37 -12.26
N GLY A 426 24.79 -18.36 -11.55
CA GLY A 426 24.21 -18.76 -10.26
C GLY A 426 24.90 -18.03 -9.13
N ALA A 427 24.10 -17.37 -8.31
CA ALA A 427 24.55 -16.71 -7.10
C ALA A 427 24.20 -17.62 -5.91
N VAL A 428 25.22 -18.19 -5.26
CA VAL A 428 25.06 -18.93 -3.99
C VAL A 428 24.93 -17.89 -2.88
N ILE A 429 23.70 -17.53 -2.55
CA ILE A 429 23.40 -16.40 -1.67
C ILE A 429 23.63 -16.80 -0.21
N GLY A 430 24.51 -16.08 0.47
CA GLY A 430 24.82 -16.27 1.89
C GLY A 430 23.78 -15.71 2.85
N TRP A 431 24.14 -15.71 4.13
CA TRP A 431 23.27 -15.25 5.21
C TRP A 431 22.95 -13.75 5.06
N THR A 432 21.72 -13.43 4.67
CA THR A 432 21.28 -12.05 4.43
C THR A 432 20.25 -11.60 5.47
N ARG A 433 20.68 -10.69 6.35
CA ARG A 433 19.95 -10.15 7.50
C ARG A 433 18.72 -9.34 7.06
N GLY A 434 17.71 -9.28 7.93
CA GLY A 434 16.55 -8.40 7.76
C GLY A 434 15.55 -8.79 6.65
N THR A 435 15.84 -9.83 5.87
CA THR A 435 14.88 -10.35 4.89
C THR A 435 13.73 -11.09 5.57
N GLY A 436 12.54 -11.08 4.98
CA GLY A 436 11.36 -11.75 5.56
C GLY A 436 11.55 -13.27 5.81
N LEU A 437 12.52 -13.91 5.13
CA LEU A 437 12.91 -15.30 5.37
C LEU A 437 13.83 -15.47 6.58
N MET A 438 14.73 -14.51 6.82
CA MET A 438 15.84 -14.64 7.79
C MET A 438 15.69 -13.74 9.02
N SER A 439 14.64 -12.93 9.11
CA SER A 439 14.42 -12.00 10.22
C SER A 439 14.39 -12.70 11.59
N ALA A 440 13.81 -13.90 11.66
CA ALA A 440 13.80 -14.76 12.85
C ALA A 440 15.19 -15.24 13.28
N ASN A 441 16.19 -15.13 12.41
CA ASN A 441 17.57 -15.55 12.64
C ASN A 441 18.50 -14.35 12.89
N ASN A 442 18.00 -13.11 12.84
CA ASN A 442 18.81 -11.91 13.06
C ASN A 442 19.49 -11.91 14.44
N LEU A 443 18.83 -12.44 15.48
CA LEU A 443 19.37 -12.49 16.84
C LEU A 443 20.66 -13.31 16.98
N VAL A 444 20.87 -14.30 16.10
CA VAL A 444 22.08 -15.14 16.12
C VAL A 444 23.14 -14.67 15.11
N ALA A 445 22.83 -13.68 14.27
CA ALA A 445 23.73 -13.24 13.20
C ALA A 445 25.08 -12.72 13.74
N GLU A 446 25.09 -12.03 14.88
CA GLU A 446 26.34 -11.59 15.54
C GLU A 446 27.23 -12.77 15.92
N SER A 447 26.66 -13.84 16.47
CA SER A 447 27.42 -15.03 16.85
C SER A 447 27.94 -15.80 15.63
N ILE A 448 27.22 -15.78 14.52
CA ILE A 448 27.69 -16.34 13.25
C ILE A 448 28.90 -15.54 12.72
N GLU A 449 28.90 -14.21 12.86
CA GLU A 449 30.08 -13.40 12.50
C GLU A 449 31.28 -13.70 13.39
N ASN A 450 31.06 -13.88 14.69
CA ASN A 450 32.12 -14.27 15.62
C ASN A 450 32.71 -15.67 15.34
N ALA A 451 31.96 -16.53 14.63
CA ALA A 451 32.42 -17.83 14.18
C ALA A 451 33.22 -17.79 12.86
N GLY A 452 33.48 -16.59 12.31
CA GLY A 452 34.32 -16.39 11.12
C GLY A 452 33.57 -16.32 9.80
N VAL A 453 32.23 -16.27 9.80
CA VAL A 453 31.41 -16.14 8.59
C VAL A 453 30.96 -14.69 8.39
N ARG A 454 31.01 -14.17 7.17
CA ARG A 454 30.44 -12.85 6.87
C ARG A 454 28.92 -12.94 6.64
N THR A 455 28.14 -12.17 7.41
CA THR A 455 26.72 -11.93 7.08
C THR A 455 26.56 -10.61 6.31
N PHE A 456 25.48 -10.53 5.51
CA PHE A 456 25.22 -9.40 4.63
C PHE A 456 23.88 -8.73 4.96
N SER A 457 23.82 -7.43 4.79
CA SER A 457 22.57 -6.68 4.65
C SER A 457 21.98 -6.89 3.25
N PRO A 458 20.69 -6.59 3.02
CA PRO A 458 20.10 -6.68 1.69
C PRO A 458 20.82 -5.79 0.65
N ARG A 459 21.38 -4.64 1.07
CA ARG A 459 22.15 -3.74 0.20
C ARG A 459 23.50 -4.35 -0.19
N GLU A 460 24.25 -4.91 0.75
CA GLU A 460 25.52 -5.61 0.46
C GLU A 460 25.30 -6.80 -0.48
N MET A 461 24.27 -7.63 -0.23
CA MET A 461 23.98 -8.76 -1.10
C MET A 461 23.52 -8.31 -2.50
N ALA A 462 22.71 -7.26 -2.60
CA ALA A 462 22.33 -6.69 -3.89
C ALA A 462 23.54 -6.13 -4.64
N PHE A 463 24.46 -5.43 -3.97
CA PHE A 463 25.71 -4.94 -4.57
C PHE A 463 26.53 -6.10 -5.16
N ASN A 464 26.69 -7.21 -4.43
CA ASN A 464 27.38 -8.39 -4.91
C ASN A 464 26.71 -8.98 -6.16
N ILE A 465 25.38 -9.13 -6.13
CA ILE A 465 24.62 -9.65 -7.28
C ILE A 465 24.72 -8.70 -8.49
N ILE A 466 24.67 -7.39 -8.29
CA ILE A 466 24.85 -6.39 -9.35
C ILE A 466 26.28 -6.44 -9.93
N GLY A 467 27.28 -6.86 -9.15
CA GLY A 467 28.62 -7.17 -9.65
C GLY A 467 28.63 -8.18 -10.80
N LEU A 468 27.72 -9.17 -10.78
CA LEU A 468 27.58 -10.18 -11.84
C LEU A 468 27.06 -9.58 -13.16
N LEU A 469 26.41 -8.41 -13.10
CA LEU A 469 25.91 -7.70 -14.26
C LEU A 469 26.97 -6.80 -14.91
N ASN A 470 28.15 -6.65 -14.30
CA ASN A 470 29.25 -5.90 -14.87
C ASN A 470 29.65 -6.46 -16.26
N PRO A 471 29.94 -5.62 -17.27
CA PRO A 471 30.36 -6.07 -18.60
C PRO A 471 31.50 -7.10 -18.63
N ARG A 472 32.41 -7.07 -17.64
CA ARG A 472 33.50 -8.05 -17.51
C ARG A 472 32.96 -9.45 -17.23
N VAL A 473 32.06 -9.59 -16.26
CA VAL A 473 31.49 -10.87 -15.83
C VAL A 473 30.44 -11.37 -16.80
N THR A 474 29.58 -10.49 -17.32
CA THR A 474 28.55 -10.87 -18.31
C THR A 474 29.14 -11.43 -19.60
N ARG A 475 30.31 -10.93 -20.04
CA ARG A 475 31.04 -11.50 -21.18
C ARG A 475 31.51 -12.94 -20.92
N VAL A 476 31.87 -13.25 -19.67
CA VAL A 476 32.16 -14.64 -19.26
C VAL A 476 30.88 -15.46 -19.30
N ALA A 477 29.78 -14.97 -18.71
CA ALA A 477 28.48 -15.65 -18.67
C ALA A 477 27.92 -15.99 -20.06
N HIS A 478 28.20 -15.19 -21.08
CA HIS A 478 27.83 -15.50 -22.48
C HIS A 478 28.64 -16.66 -23.09
N ARG A 479 29.84 -16.91 -22.57
CA ARG A 479 30.74 -17.97 -23.06
C ARG A 479 30.62 -19.25 -22.27
N GLN A 480 30.47 -19.15 -20.96
CA GLN A 480 30.29 -20.27 -20.06
C GLN A 480 29.42 -19.86 -18.87
N PRO A 481 28.69 -20.79 -18.24
CA PRO A 481 27.93 -20.47 -17.05
C PRO A 481 28.85 -19.99 -15.92
N VAL A 482 28.42 -18.97 -15.17
CA VAL A 482 29.18 -18.41 -14.04
C VAL A 482 28.62 -18.94 -12.73
N TRP A 483 29.46 -19.50 -11.89
CA TRP A 483 29.13 -19.85 -10.51
C TRP A 483 29.77 -18.84 -9.57
N ALA A 484 28.96 -18.10 -8.83
CA ALA A 484 29.40 -17.10 -7.87
C ALA A 484 29.04 -17.56 -6.46
N ASP A 485 30.06 -17.89 -5.66
CA ASP A 485 29.89 -18.11 -4.23
C ASP A 485 29.82 -16.75 -3.53
N LEU A 486 28.63 -16.40 -3.05
CA LEU A 486 28.35 -15.19 -2.28
C LEU A 486 27.94 -15.57 -0.84
N SER A 487 28.43 -16.71 -0.34
CA SER A 487 28.00 -17.30 0.93
C SER A 487 28.59 -16.60 2.16
N GLY A 488 29.68 -15.83 1.99
CA GLY A 488 30.40 -15.20 3.10
C GLY A 488 31.30 -16.19 3.85
N GLY A 489 31.63 -17.34 3.26
CA GLY A 489 32.35 -18.42 3.93
C GLY A 489 31.46 -19.38 4.72
N LEU A 490 30.12 -19.27 4.60
CA LEU A 490 29.19 -20.15 5.32
C LEU A 490 29.40 -21.63 5.00
N ASN A 491 29.81 -21.93 3.76
CA ASN A 491 30.14 -23.29 3.30
C ASN A 491 31.34 -23.92 4.05
N GLN A 492 32.20 -23.10 4.64
CA GLN A 492 33.40 -23.53 5.33
C GLN A 492 33.13 -23.85 6.81
N LEU A 493 32.00 -23.39 7.34
CA LEU A 493 31.67 -23.56 8.75
C LEU A 493 31.07 -24.94 9.01
N THR A 494 31.78 -25.77 9.77
CA THR A 494 31.29 -27.09 10.21
C THR A 494 30.34 -26.93 11.41
N GLN A 495 29.25 -27.72 11.44
CA GLN A 495 28.26 -27.72 12.55
C GLN A 495 27.46 -26.42 12.73
N LEU A 496 27.11 -25.73 11.64
CA LEU A 496 26.30 -24.51 11.65
C LEU A 496 25.04 -24.61 12.53
N ASN A 497 24.31 -25.73 12.43
CA ASN A 497 23.09 -25.95 13.20
C ASN A 497 23.35 -25.94 14.72
N ALA A 498 24.41 -26.62 15.16
CA ALA A 498 24.78 -26.68 16.58
C ALA A 498 25.15 -25.30 17.14
N ILE A 499 25.83 -24.45 16.36
CA ILE A 499 26.16 -23.07 16.76
C ILE A 499 24.88 -22.24 16.90
N VAL A 500 23.98 -22.31 15.92
CA VAL A 500 22.70 -21.59 15.95
C VAL A 500 21.84 -22.01 17.14
N ASP A 501 21.68 -23.32 17.37
CA ASP A 501 20.87 -23.85 18.47
C ASP A 501 21.45 -23.53 19.84
N SER A 502 22.79 -23.64 19.98
CA SER A 502 23.49 -23.26 21.21
C SER A 502 23.27 -21.78 21.54
N GLU A 503 23.40 -20.90 20.55
CA GLU A 503 23.23 -19.47 20.74
C GLU A 503 21.77 -19.07 20.98
N ARG A 504 20.81 -19.69 20.29
CA ARG A 504 19.37 -19.50 20.61
C ARG A 504 19.07 -19.91 22.04
N SER A 505 19.59 -21.05 22.48
CA SER A 505 19.42 -21.54 23.84
C SER A 505 20.06 -20.60 24.85
N ARG A 506 21.28 -20.11 24.59
CA ARG A 506 21.98 -19.13 25.42
C ARG A 506 21.19 -17.83 25.56
N ILE A 507 20.68 -17.28 24.46
CA ILE A 507 19.86 -16.06 24.47
C ILE A 507 18.58 -16.29 25.29
N LYS A 508 17.86 -17.38 25.02
CA LYS A 508 16.62 -17.72 25.73
C LYS A 508 16.84 -17.86 27.24
N VAL A 509 17.84 -18.65 27.66
CA VAL A 509 18.17 -18.84 29.08
C VAL A 509 18.58 -17.53 29.73
N THR A 510 19.39 -16.70 29.05
CA THR A 510 19.82 -15.40 29.60
C THR A 510 18.63 -14.45 29.79
N CYS A 511 17.70 -14.40 28.84
CA CYS A 511 16.46 -13.64 28.94
C CYS A 511 15.60 -14.14 30.11
N GLU A 512 15.34 -15.44 30.20
CA GLU A 512 14.55 -16.04 31.26
C GLU A 512 15.16 -15.77 32.64
N VAL A 513 16.47 -15.97 32.81
CA VAL A 513 17.18 -15.72 34.08
C VAL A 513 17.05 -14.25 34.47
N LYS A 514 17.26 -13.30 33.54
CA LYS A 514 17.13 -11.87 33.84
C LYS A 514 15.70 -11.46 34.19
N GLN A 515 14.70 -11.97 33.46
CA GLN A 515 13.30 -11.73 33.77
C GLN A 515 12.92 -12.28 35.16
N ARG A 516 13.43 -13.47 35.51
CA ARG A 516 13.22 -14.06 36.85
C ARG A 516 13.90 -13.24 37.94
N ILE A 517 15.16 -12.84 37.76
CA ILE A 517 15.86 -11.96 38.70
C ILE A 517 15.10 -10.65 38.88
N LEU A 518 14.60 -10.04 37.80
CA LEU A 518 13.81 -8.81 37.87
C LEU A 518 12.50 -9.01 38.66
N GLN A 519 11.78 -10.10 38.40
CA GLN A 519 10.54 -10.45 39.11
C GLN A 519 10.81 -10.72 40.60
N ASP A 520 11.85 -11.48 40.93
CA ASP A 520 12.24 -11.78 42.31
C ASP A 520 12.70 -10.52 43.03
N THR A 521 13.52 -9.68 42.40
CA THR A 521 13.95 -8.38 42.95
C THR A 521 12.75 -7.47 43.17
N ALA A 522 11.82 -7.39 42.21
CA ALA A 522 10.60 -6.60 42.36
C ALA A 522 9.72 -7.13 43.51
N TYR A 523 9.65 -8.45 43.69
CA TYR A 523 8.92 -9.08 44.79
C TYR A 523 9.58 -8.81 46.14
N GLU A 524 10.90 -8.98 46.26
CA GLU A 524 11.69 -8.67 47.45
C GLU A 524 11.55 -7.21 47.86
N VAL A 525 11.68 -6.29 46.90
CA VAL A 525 11.53 -4.85 47.11
C VAL A 525 10.09 -4.51 47.56
N THR A 526 9.08 -5.15 46.95
CA THR A 526 7.67 -4.96 47.33
C THR A 526 7.39 -5.49 48.74
N MET A 527 8.00 -6.60 49.15
CA MET A 527 7.87 -7.16 50.50
C MET A 527 8.60 -6.31 51.54
N GLN A 528 9.80 -5.82 51.23
CA GLN A 528 10.65 -5.07 52.17
C GLN A 528 10.19 -3.60 52.35
N TYR A 529 9.63 -2.99 51.30
CA TYR A 529 9.23 -1.59 51.26
C TYR A 529 7.74 -1.41 50.95
N GLN A 530 6.89 -2.34 51.40
CA GLN A 530 5.46 -2.43 51.07
C GLN A 530 4.68 -1.12 51.27
N ALA A 531 5.01 -0.33 52.31
CA ALA A 531 4.39 0.96 52.62
C ALA A 531 4.94 2.16 51.80
N LEU A 532 6.16 2.05 51.25
CA LEU A 532 6.79 3.07 50.41
C LEU A 532 6.48 2.85 48.91
N PHE A 533 6.38 1.59 48.47
CA PHE A 533 6.05 1.22 47.09
C PHE A 533 4.58 1.42 46.73
N SER A 534 3.65 1.23 47.67
CA SER A 534 2.24 1.55 47.46
C SER A 534 2.01 3.05 47.13
N ASN A 535 2.95 3.93 47.49
CA ASN A 535 2.91 5.36 47.15
C ASN A 535 3.82 5.78 45.98
N SER A 536 4.78 4.94 45.55
CA SER A 536 5.79 5.29 44.53
C SER A 536 5.74 4.44 43.25
N ALA A 537 5.08 3.28 43.27
CA ALA A 537 4.82 2.46 42.08
C ALA A 537 3.81 3.11 41.12
N ALA A 538 3.04 4.08 41.60
CA ALA A 538 2.32 5.01 40.75
C ALA A 538 3.29 6.11 40.27
N GLN A 539 4.26 5.75 39.41
CA GLN A 539 4.67 6.75 38.42
C GLN A 539 3.43 7.01 37.59
N ASN A 540 2.69 8.07 37.94
CA ASN A 540 1.53 8.52 37.19
C ASN A 540 2.03 8.92 35.80
N GLU A 541 2.10 7.95 34.88
CA GLU A 541 2.23 8.23 33.46
C GLU A 541 1.11 9.19 33.11
N THR A 542 1.50 10.44 32.84
CA THR A 542 0.56 11.49 32.53
C THR A 542 0.07 11.20 31.12
N LYS A 543 -1.10 10.58 31.00
CA LYS A 543 -1.74 10.37 29.71
C LYS A 543 -2.03 11.74 29.10
N LEU A 544 -1.57 11.97 27.87
CA LEU A 544 -1.87 13.20 27.16
C LEU A 544 -3.39 13.33 26.98
N LEU A 545 -3.91 14.51 27.30
CA LEU A 545 -5.26 14.92 26.93
C LEU A 545 -5.20 15.65 25.60
N ALA A 546 -6.21 15.45 24.77
CA ALA A 546 -6.29 16.12 23.48
C ALA A 546 -6.64 17.60 23.66
N LYS A 547 -5.99 18.47 22.90
CA LYS A 547 -6.26 19.92 22.96
C LYS A 547 -6.76 20.42 21.62
N LEU A 548 -8.07 20.31 21.42
CA LEU A 548 -8.77 20.87 20.27
C LEU A 548 -8.63 22.41 20.27
N GLN A 549 -7.94 22.95 19.27
CA GLN A 549 -7.75 24.40 19.10
C GLN A 549 -8.26 24.85 17.73
N ASN A 550 -8.95 26.00 17.72
CA ASN A 550 -9.17 26.75 16.49
C ASN A 550 -7.87 27.46 16.13
N HIS A 551 -7.23 27.01 15.06
CA HIS A 551 -5.97 27.57 14.59
C HIS A 551 -6.22 28.88 13.85
N PHE A 552 -6.12 30.00 14.57
CA PHE A 552 -6.06 31.32 13.93
C PHE A 552 -4.72 31.52 13.23
N PRO A 553 -4.67 32.26 12.10
CA PRO A 553 -3.41 32.60 11.45
C PRO A 553 -2.47 33.33 12.41
N ALA A 554 -1.23 32.86 12.51
CA ALA A 554 -0.22 33.51 13.35
C ALA A 554 0.12 34.92 12.82
N THR A 555 0.02 35.93 13.68
CA THR A 555 0.38 37.31 13.33
C THR A 555 1.87 37.55 13.50
N LYS A 556 2.51 38.14 12.49
CA LYS A 556 3.91 38.62 12.60
C LYS A 556 3.96 39.89 13.45
N ARG A 557 5.12 40.17 14.05
CA ARG A 557 5.33 41.44 14.75
C ARG A 557 5.42 42.58 13.74
N TYR A 558 5.02 43.78 14.15
CA TYR A 558 4.99 44.95 13.26
C TYR A 558 6.40 45.29 12.72
N GLU A 559 7.42 45.12 13.55
CA GLU A 559 8.82 45.38 13.19
C GLU A 559 9.33 44.44 12.08
N ASP A 560 8.79 43.21 12.00
CA ASP A 560 9.18 42.22 11.00
C ASP A 560 8.59 42.54 9.60
N LEU A 561 7.73 43.57 9.48
CA LEU A 561 7.04 43.99 8.26
C LEU A 561 7.63 45.27 7.63
N GLN A 562 8.76 45.78 8.13
CA GLN A 562 9.41 47.00 7.63
C GLN A 562 9.66 46.98 6.11
N ASN A 563 9.98 45.81 5.55
CA ASN A 563 10.19 45.62 4.12
C ASN A 563 8.95 45.88 3.25
N LEU A 564 7.76 45.99 3.85
CA LEU A 564 6.49 46.29 3.17
C LEU A 564 6.00 47.72 3.43
N HIS A 565 6.72 48.55 4.18
CA HIS A 565 6.27 49.91 4.55
C HIS A 565 5.99 50.81 3.35
N TYR A 566 6.62 50.57 2.19
CA TYR A 566 6.34 51.32 0.98
C TYR A 566 4.88 51.16 0.47
N LEU A 567 4.15 50.13 0.95
CA LEU A 567 2.73 49.93 0.66
C LEU A 567 1.81 50.70 1.63
N GLN A 568 2.34 51.27 2.71
CA GLN A 568 1.55 51.92 3.75
C GLN A 568 0.81 53.14 3.17
N GLY A 569 -0.52 53.14 3.30
CA GLY A 569 -1.38 54.20 2.77
C GLY A 569 -1.60 54.17 1.25
N MET A 570 -1.03 53.20 0.52
CA MET A 570 -1.22 53.10 -0.93
C MET A 570 -2.53 52.41 -1.34
N VAL A 571 -3.12 51.63 -0.43
CA VAL A 571 -4.31 50.81 -0.71
C VAL A 571 -5.46 51.29 0.15
N ASN A 572 -6.61 51.55 -0.46
CA ASN A 572 -7.84 51.80 0.27
C ASN A 572 -8.37 50.46 0.83
N LEU A 573 -8.26 50.28 2.14
CA LEU A 573 -8.66 49.05 2.84
C LEU A 573 -10.17 48.77 2.74
N ASP A 574 -11.01 49.79 2.54
CA ASP A 574 -12.46 49.62 2.35
C ASP A 574 -12.81 48.89 1.05
N LYS A 575 -11.85 48.80 0.12
CA LYS A 575 -12.00 48.11 -1.17
C LYS A 575 -11.18 46.82 -1.27
N VAL A 576 -10.57 46.39 -0.18
CA VAL A 576 -9.80 45.13 -0.12
C VAL A 576 -10.68 44.05 0.48
N VAL A 577 -11.04 43.07 -0.34
CA VAL A 577 -11.78 41.90 0.14
C VAL A 577 -10.82 40.96 0.86
N VAL A 578 -11.21 40.53 2.06
CA VAL A 578 -10.45 39.58 2.88
C VAL A 578 -11.31 38.38 3.26
N VAL A 579 -10.68 37.22 3.42
CA VAL A 579 -11.33 36.02 3.97
C VAL A 579 -11.07 36.02 5.47
N THR A 580 -12.13 36.15 6.27
CA THR A 580 -12.00 36.21 7.74
C THR A 580 -12.22 34.85 8.41
N GLY A 581 -12.93 33.93 7.76
CA GLY A 581 -13.15 32.57 8.23
C GLY A 581 -13.59 31.62 7.11
N TYR A 582 -13.57 30.32 7.39
CA TYR A 582 -13.91 29.27 6.44
C TYR A 582 -14.51 28.04 7.14
N GLY A 583 -15.35 27.29 6.43
CA GLY A 583 -15.98 26.07 6.94
C GLY A 583 -16.38 25.14 5.81
N GLU A 584 -16.35 23.84 6.09
CA GLU A 584 -16.72 22.81 5.13
C GLU A 584 -17.35 21.62 5.86
N VAL A 585 -18.24 20.92 5.15
CA VAL A 585 -18.74 19.60 5.52
C VAL A 585 -18.50 18.72 4.31
N GLY A 586 -17.59 17.75 4.43
CA GLY A 586 -17.12 16.95 3.31
C GLY A 586 -16.76 15.51 3.71
N PRO A 587 -16.25 14.71 2.76
CA PRO A 587 -15.99 13.29 2.98
C PRO A 587 -15.01 12.98 4.12
N HIS A 588 -14.14 13.91 4.46
CA HIS A 588 -13.18 13.79 5.57
C HIS A 588 -13.61 14.55 6.83
N GLY A 589 -14.90 14.86 6.99
CA GLY A 589 -15.41 15.64 8.11
C GLY A 589 -15.39 17.14 7.82
N ASN A 590 -14.77 17.90 8.69
CA ASN A 590 -14.64 19.34 8.54
C ASN A 590 -13.24 19.76 8.06
N ALA A 591 -12.98 21.06 8.02
CA ALA A 591 -11.76 21.59 7.43
C ALA A 591 -10.47 21.20 8.19
N ASN A 592 -10.56 20.96 9.50
CA ASN A 592 -9.40 20.54 10.30
C ASN A 592 -9.03 19.10 9.98
N THR A 593 -10.01 18.20 10.08
CA THR A 593 -9.81 16.77 9.87
C THR A 593 -9.43 16.47 8.42
N ARG A 594 -10.02 17.18 7.45
CA ARG A 594 -9.62 17.11 6.03
C ARG A 594 -8.21 17.63 5.80
N TRP A 595 -7.81 18.73 6.46
CA TRP A 595 -6.44 19.25 6.37
C TRP A 595 -5.41 18.26 6.91
N GLU A 596 -5.70 17.57 8.01
CA GLU A 596 -4.78 16.56 8.53
C GLU A 596 -4.54 15.42 7.54
N PHE A 597 -5.63 14.90 6.94
CA PHE A 597 -5.53 13.88 5.89
C PHE A 597 -4.79 14.38 4.65
N GLU A 598 -5.05 15.62 4.22
CA GLU A 598 -4.47 16.20 3.01
C GLU A 598 -2.97 16.51 3.17
N ALA A 599 -2.58 17.11 4.30
CA ALA A 599 -1.22 17.59 4.53
C ALA A 599 -0.29 16.50 5.10
N PHE A 600 -0.80 15.64 5.99
CA PHE A 600 0.03 14.66 6.72
C PHE A 600 -0.27 13.21 6.35
N GLY A 601 -1.45 12.93 5.79
CA GLY A 601 -1.85 11.57 5.39
C GLY A 601 -2.28 10.67 6.54
N GLU A 602 -2.29 11.19 7.77
CA GLU A 602 -2.77 10.51 8.98
C GLU A 602 -3.49 11.50 9.90
N LEU A 603 -4.35 10.97 10.76
CA LEU A 603 -5.06 11.76 11.77
C LEU A 603 -4.24 11.86 13.05
N SER A 604 -4.20 13.06 13.63
CA SER A 604 -3.76 13.27 15.01
C SER A 604 -4.74 12.62 16.00
N THR A 605 -4.40 12.63 17.29
CA THR A 605 -5.35 12.20 18.33
C THR A 605 -6.56 13.13 18.37
N GLU A 606 -6.33 14.43 18.25
CA GLU A 606 -7.33 15.48 18.14
C GLU A 606 -8.26 15.24 16.93
N GLY A 607 -7.70 15.00 15.74
CA GLY A 607 -8.47 14.74 14.54
C GLY A 607 -9.27 13.43 14.62
N CYS A 608 -8.73 12.40 15.28
CA CYS A 608 -9.47 11.16 15.57
C CYS A 608 -10.64 11.41 16.52
N ILE A 609 -10.47 12.23 17.56
CA ILE A 609 -11.54 12.59 18.51
C ILE A 609 -12.63 13.40 17.80
N GLU A 610 -12.23 14.40 17.02
CA GLU A 610 -13.14 15.23 16.25
C GLU A 610 -13.97 14.38 15.28
N LEU A 611 -13.35 13.48 14.51
CA LEU A 611 -14.09 12.56 13.64
C LEU A 611 -14.92 11.53 14.41
N ALA A 612 -14.42 10.98 15.51
CA ALA A 612 -15.19 10.04 16.34
C ALA A 612 -16.48 10.71 16.86
N TRP A 613 -16.41 11.99 17.24
CA TRP A 613 -17.57 12.78 17.62
C TRP A 613 -18.47 13.10 16.42
N ILE A 614 -17.90 13.52 15.29
CA ILE A 614 -18.64 13.79 14.05
C ILE A 614 -19.39 12.55 13.55
N MET A 615 -18.82 11.35 13.71
CA MET A 615 -19.43 10.07 13.34
C MET A 615 -20.39 9.54 14.42
N GLY A 616 -20.39 10.14 15.61
CA GLY A 616 -21.24 9.73 16.72
C GLY A 616 -20.76 8.47 17.45
N LEU A 617 -19.49 8.11 17.33
CA LEU A 617 -18.86 6.99 18.04
C LEU A 617 -18.67 7.29 19.53
N ILE A 618 -18.39 8.55 19.83
CA ILE A 618 -18.25 9.06 21.20
C ILE A 618 -19.23 10.21 21.44
N LYS A 619 -19.60 10.41 22.70
CA LYS A 619 -20.39 11.56 23.16
C LYS A 619 -19.84 12.04 24.50
N HIS A 620 -19.95 13.34 24.75
CA HIS A 620 -19.53 13.90 26.02
C HIS A 620 -20.56 13.59 27.11
N HIS A 621 -20.11 13.06 28.24
CA HIS A 621 -20.95 12.76 29.40
C HIS A 621 -20.50 13.60 30.60
N ASN A 622 -21.47 14.16 31.32
CA ASN A 622 -21.25 14.88 32.58
C ASN A 622 -22.34 14.45 33.57
N GLY A 623 -22.03 13.50 34.46
CA GLY A 623 -22.98 12.97 35.42
C GLY A 623 -22.57 11.60 35.97
N LEU A 624 -23.52 10.88 36.56
CA LEU A 624 -23.30 9.53 37.10
C LEU A 624 -23.27 8.50 35.96
N LEU A 625 -22.23 7.67 35.91
CA LEU A 625 -22.15 6.56 34.96
C LEU A 625 -23.13 5.44 35.37
N PRO A 626 -23.90 4.89 34.43
CA PRO A 626 -24.78 3.75 34.70
C PRO A 626 -24.03 2.49 35.16
N SER A 627 -22.78 2.31 34.71
CA SER A 627 -21.98 1.11 34.96
C SER A 627 -21.29 1.10 36.33
N THR A 628 -20.78 2.24 36.80
CA THR A 628 -19.99 2.34 38.03
C THR A 628 -20.70 3.08 39.16
N GLY A 629 -21.78 3.82 38.86
CA GLY A 629 -22.45 4.70 39.81
C GLY A 629 -21.57 5.88 40.27
N GLN A 630 -20.40 6.08 39.66
CA GLN A 630 -19.50 7.18 39.97
C GLN A 630 -19.74 8.36 39.04
N HIS A 631 -19.47 9.56 39.54
CA HIS A 631 -19.51 10.76 38.74
C HIS A 631 -18.35 10.77 37.74
N TYR A 632 -18.63 10.97 36.46
CA TYR A 632 -17.66 11.01 35.39
C TYR A 632 -17.91 12.18 34.46
N ILE A 633 -16.83 12.82 34.04
CA ILE A 633 -16.81 13.93 33.10
C ILE A 633 -15.80 13.56 32.02
N GLY A 634 -16.25 13.40 30.78
CA GLY A 634 -15.38 13.03 29.66
C GLY A 634 -16.12 12.32 28.54
N TRP A 635 -15.38 11.68 27.66
CA TRP A 635 -15.92 10.91 26.55
C TRP A 635 -16.46 9.57 27.01
N VAL A 636 -17.64 9.20 26.50
CA VAL A 636 -18.16 7.84 26.60
C VAL A 636 -18.46 7.30 25.21
N ASP A 637 -18.33 5.99 25.05
CA ASP A 637 -18.76 5.31 23.83
C ASP A 637 -20.28 5.48 23.67
N SER A 638 -20.73 5.88 22.48
CA SER A 638 -22.14 6.18 22.25
C SER A 638 -23.06 4.95 22.37
N LYS A 639 -22.54 3.75 22.12
CA LYS A 639 -23.29 2.48 22.18
C LYS A 639 -23.26 1.87 23.58
N SER A 640 -22.07 1.68 24.16
CA SER A 640 -21.93 1.01 25.45
C SER A 640 -22.11 1.94 26.65
N ASN A 641 -21.96 3.26 26.47
CA ASN A 641 -21.85 4.26 27.53
C ASN A 641 -20.66 4.01 28.49
N GLU A 642 -19.66 3.25 28.06
CA GLU A 642 -18.43 3.07 28.83
C GLU A 642 -17.50 4.28 28.65
N PRO A 643 -16.80 4.71 29.71
CA PRO A 643 -15.76 5.75 29.63
C PRO A 643 -14.68 5.43 28.61
N VAL A 644 -14.25 6.45 27.87
CA VAL A 644 -13.13 6.35 26.93
C VAL A 644 -12.18 7.51 27.19
N LEU A 645 -10.89 7.20 27.36
CA LEU A 645 -9.85 8.21 27.50
C LEU A 645 -9.39 8.69 26.13
N ASP A 646 -9.00 9.96 26.02
CA ASP A 646 -8.50 10.59 24.78
C ASP A 646 -7.40 9.76 24.10
N ALA A 647 -6.43 9.27 24.88
CA ALA A 647 -5.32 8.45 24.38
C ALA A 647 -5.76 7.13 23.75
N ASP A 648 -6.89 6.57 24.18
CA ASP A 648 -7.37 5.26 23.76
C ASP A 648 -8.31 5.36 22.53
N ILE A 649 -8.78 6.58 22.18
CA ILE A 649 -9.72 6.81 21.08
C ILE A 649 -9.10 6.46 19.73
N LYS A 650 -7.83 6.82 19.49
CA LYS A 650 -7.14 6.48 18.24
C LYS A 650 -7.02 4.97 18.09
N GLU A 651 -6.57 4.25 19.11
CA GLU A 651 -6.46 2.79 19.04
C GLU A 651 -7.82 2.09 18.84
N ARG A 652 -8.88 2.56 19.53
CA ARG A 652 -10.22 1.94 19.44
C ARG A 652 -10.95 2.19 18.11
N TYR A 653 -10.92 3.42 17.59
CA TYR A 653 -11.84 3.82 16.53
C TYR A 653 -11.16 4.12 15.20
N HIS A 654 -9.82 4.23 15.13
CA HIS A 654 -9.13 4.67 13.93
C HIS A 654 -9.40 3.79 12.70
N GLU A 655 -9.37 2.46 12.84
CA GLU A 655 -9.67 1.56 11.71
C GLU A 655 -11.10 1.75 11.19
N TYR A 656 -12.08 1.92 12.08
CA TYR A 656 -13.47 2.17 11.71
C TYR A 656 -13.62 3.54 11.03
N ILE A 657 -12.99 4.58 11.58
CA ILE A 657 -13.00 5.94 11.01
C ILE A 657 -12.45 5.91 9.59
N LEU A 658 -11.29 5.26 9.36
CA LEU A 658 -10.69 5.16 8.03
C LEU A 658 -11.54 4.36 7.04
N ALA A 659 -12.21 3.31 7.48
CA ALA A 659 -13.08 2.49 6.62
C ALA A 659 -14.35 3.25 6.18
N HIS A 660 -14.83 4.18 7.01
CA HIS A 660 -16.12 4.87 6.85
C HIS A 660 -15.99 6.39 6.63
N THR A 661 -14.84 6.84 6.13
CA THR A 661 -14.53 8.25 5.81
C THR A 661 -13.91 8.32 4.41
N GLY A 662 -14.10 9.44 3.71
CA GLY A 662 -13.46 9.69 2.41
C GLY A 662 -14.15 8.97 1.24
N ILE A 663 -13.35 8.62 0.23
CA ILE A 663 -13.82 7.96 -1.00
C ILE A 663 -13.91 6.45 -0.77
N ARG A 664 -15.13 5.90 -0.83
CA ARG A 664 -15.41 4.50 -0.52
C ARG A 664 -16.62 3.97 -1.27
N LEU A 665 -16.91 2.68 -1.10
CA LEU A 665 -18.11 2.05 -1.67
C LEU A 665 -19.36 2.77 -1.16
N ILE A 666 -20.38 2.87 -2.03
CA ILE A 666 -21.65 3.49 -1.68
C ILE A 666 -22.30 2.69 -0.55
N GLU A 667 -22.53 3.35 0.57
CA GLU A 667 -23.25 2.83 1.73
C GLU A 667 -24.73 3.20 1.57
N PRO A 668 -25.63 2.24 1.29
CA PRO A 668 -27.04 2.53 0.99
C PRO A 668 -27.73 3.32 2.10
N GLU A 669 -27.31 3.15 3.36
CA GLU A 669 -27.84 3.83 4.54
C GLU A 669 -27.66 5.36 4.46
N LEU A 670 -26.60 5.83 3.79
CA LEU A 670 -26.30 7.26 3.64
C LEU A 670 -26.98 7.89 2.43
N VAL A 671 -27.54 7.08 1.52
CA VAL A 671 -28.09 7.53 0.23
C VAL A 671 -29.52 7.01 0.02
N ASN A 672 -30.35 7.06 1.05
CA ASN A 672 -31.78 6.72 1.01
C ASN A 672 -32.06 5.30 0.44
N GLY A 673 -31.22 4.32 0.77
CA GLY A 673 -31.36 2.93 0.32
C GLY A 673 -30.88 2.65 -1.10
N TYR A 674 -30.18 3.60 -1.75
CA TYR A 674 -29.63 3.38 -3.08
C TYR A 674 -28.49 2.34 -3.08
N ASP A 675 -28.75 1.18 -3.68
CA ASP A 675 -27.74 0.16 -3.98
C ASP A 675 -27.41 0.19 -5.49
N PRO A 676 -26.18 0.57 -5.89
CA PRO A 676 -25.75 0.56 -7.27
C PRO A 676 -25.90 -0.80 -7.98
N ASN A 677 -25.82 -1.92 -7.25
CA ASN A 677 -25.97 -3.25 -7.84
C ASN A 677 -27.43 -3.59 -8.15
N LYS A 678 -28.37 -2.89 -7.51
CA LYS A 678 -29.82 -3.11 -7.59
C LYS A 678 -30.57 -1.81 -7.84
N LYS A 679 -30.16 -1.05 -8.85
CA LYS A 679 -30.87 0.18 -9.23
C LYS A 679 -32.26 -0.16 -9.74
N MET A 680 -33.29 0.26 -9.01
CA MET A 680 -34.68 0.04 -9.39
C MET A 680 -35.05 0.87 -10.63
N VAL A 681 -35.66 0.21 -11.60
CA VAL A 681 -36.27 0.82 -12.79
C VAL A 681 -37.67 0.27 -12.97
N LEU A 682 -38.58 1.08 -13.51
CA LEU A 682 -39.93 0.64 -13.84
C LEU A 682 -40.02 0.35 -15.34
N ARG A 683 -40.41 -0.87 -15.70
CA ARG A 683 -40.67 -1.25 -17.10
C ARG A 683 -42.16 -1.30 -17.35
N GLU A 684 -42.60 -0.60 -18.38
CA GLU A 684 -43.98 -0.64 -18.82
C GLU A 684 -44.25 -1.92 -19.62
N VAL A 685 -45.30 -2.64 -19.23
CA VAL A 685 -45.72 -3.92 -19.81
C VAL A 685 -47.24 -3.89 -20.04
N SER A 686 -47.67 -4.36 -21.21
CA SER A 686 -49.09 -4.56 -21.48
C SER A 686 -49.54 -5.92 -20.95
N ILE A 687 -50.65 -5.94 -20.24
CA ILE A 687 -51.27 -7.17 -19.73
C ILE A 687 -51.84 -7.99 -20.90
N GLU A 688 -51.51 -9.27 -20.99
CA GLU A 688 -51.98 -10.17 -22.07
C GLU A 688 -53.30 -10.88 -21.76
N HIS A 689 -53.67 -10.97 -20.48
CA HIS A 689 -54.87 -11.62 -19.96
C HIS A 689 -55.44 -10.84 -18.78
N ASP A 690 -56.76 -10.79 -18.64
CA ASP A 690 -57.40 -10.11 -17.53
C ASP A 690 -56.85 -10.60 -16.18
N MET A 691 -56.44 -9.68 -15.33
CA MET A 691 -55.90 -9.97 -14.01
C MET A 691 -57.01 -10.41 -13.04
N GLU A 692 -56.61 -10.99 -11.92
CA GLU A 692 -57.49 -11.20 -10.79
C GLU A 692 -57.89 -9.85 -10.15
N PRO A 693 -59.13 -9.71 -9.70
CA PRO A 693 -59.56 -8.50 -9.00
C PRO A 693 -58.86 -8.37 -7.65
N PHE A 694 -58.56 -7.13 -7.26
CA PHE A 694 -58.07 -6.79 -5.92
C PHE A 694 -58.96 -5.71 -5.30
N GLU A 695 -58.97 -5.63 -3.97
CA GLU A 695 -59.76 -4.64 -3.26
C GLU A 695 -59.04 -3.29 -3.16
N ALA A 696 -59.77 -2.21 -3.35
CA ALA A 696 -59.33 -0.83 -3.20
C ALA A 696 -60.44 0.02 -2.54
N SER A 697 -60.10 1.24 -2.13
CA SER A 697 -61.10 2.22 -1.73
C SER A 697 -61.93 2.70 -2.94
N ALA A 698 -63.12 3.25 -2.70
CA ALA A 698 -63.97 3.81 -3.76
C ALA A 698 -63.25 4.90 -4.57
N GLU A 699 -62.44 5.74 -3.90
CA GLU A 699 -61.66 6.80 -4.54
C GLU A 699 -60.56 6.23 -5.45
N GLU A 700 -59.81 5.23 -4.98
CA GLU A 700 -58.76 4.57 -5.78
C GLU A 700 -59.36 3.81 -6.97
N ALA A 701 -60.47 3.10 -6.78
CA ALA A 701 -61.15 2.38 -7.86
C ALA A 701 -61.63 3.34 -8.96
N ALA A 702 -62.23 4.48 -8.58
CA ALA A 702 -62.59 5.54 -9.52
C ALA A 702 -61.37 6.10 -10.25
N ALA A 703 -60.24 6.32 -9.54
CA ALA A 703 -59.00 6.80 -10.15
C ALA A 703 -58.40 5.80 -11.15
N PHE A 704 -58.41 4.50 -10.85
CA PHE A 704 -57.95 3.46 -11.77
C PHE A 704 -58.82 3.41 -13.03
N LYS A 705 -60.15 3.51 -12.89
CA LYS A 705 -61.09 3.56 -14.02
C LYS A 705 -60.91 4.82 -14.86
N GLN A 706 -60.68 5.97 -14.24
CA GLN A 706 -60.45 7.23 -14.94
C GLN A 706 -59.18 7.20 -15.80
N SER A 707 -58.09 6.63 -15.29
CA SER A 707 -56.80 6.55 -16.01
C SER A 707 -56.80 5.50 -17.14
N ASN A 708 -57.47 4.36 -16.94
CA ASN A 708 -57.39 3.21 -17.85
C ASN A 708 -58.64 2.99 -18.73
N GLY A 709 -59.73 3.71 -18.48
CA GLY A 709 -60.97 3.66 -19.27
C GLY A 709 -61.57 2.26 -19.36
N ASP A 710 -61.77 1.78 -20.59
CA ASP A 710 -62.38 0.48 -20.88
C ASP A 710 -61.49 -0.72 -20.52
N LYS A 711 -60.24 -0.48 -20.10
CA LYS A 711 -59.28 -1.54 -19.78
C LYS A 711 -59.25 -1.92 -18.28
N VAL A 712 -60.17 -1.38 -17.48
CA VAL A 712 -60.33 -1.70 -16.05
C VAL A 712 -61.81 -1.79 -15.72
N ASP A 713 -62.20 -2.84 -15.02
CA ASP A 713 -63.54 -2.97 -14.43
C ASP A 713 -63.50 -2.72 -12.93
N ILE A 714 -64.54 -2.06 -12.41
CA ILE A 714 -64.70 -1.80 -10.98
C ILE A 714 -66.13 -2.12 -10.53
N TRP A 715 -66.29 -2.67 -9.33
CA TRP A 715 -67.60 -2.91 -8.71
C TRP A 715 -67.52 -2.89 -7.18
N GLU A 716 -68.65 -2.58 -6.55
CA GLU A 716 -68.77 -2.50 -5.09
C GLU A 716 -68.94 -3.90 -4.48
N ASN A 717 -68.19 -4.19 -3.41
CA ASN A 717 -68.35 -5.41 -2.62
C ASN A 717 -69.40 -5.12 -1.53
N GLY A 718 -70.59 -5.70 -1.69
CA GLY A 718 -71.81 -5.32 -0.97
C GLY A 718 -71.80 -5.39 0.57
N ASP A 719 -70.74 -5.92 1.20
CA ASP A 719 -70.69 -6.15 2.65
C ASP A 719 -69.64 -5.30 3.40
N SER A 720 -68.69 -4.65 2.70
CA SER A 720 -67.53 -3.96 3.31
C SER A 720 -67.37 -2.49 2.92
N GLY A 721 -68.10 -2.01 1.89
CA GLY A 721 -67.84 -0.72 1.25
C GLY A 721 -66.50 -0.66 0.50
N SER A 722 -65.79 -1.80 0.36
CA SER A 722 -64.60 -1.91 -0.49
C SER A 722 -65.02 -2.11 -1.95
N TRP A 723 -64.18 -1.66 -2.88
CA TRP A 723 -64.39 -1.81 -4.32
C TRP A 723 -63.40 -2.81 -4.88
N SER A 724 -63.86 -3.71 -5.73
CA SER A 724 -63.00 -4.60 -6.49
C SER A 724 -62.56 -3.93 -7.78
N VAL A 725 -61.27 -3.99 -8.11
CA VAL A 725 -60.68 -3.46 -9.34
C VAL A 725 -60.04 -4.61 -10.12
N ARG A 726 -60.38 -4.73 -11.40
CA ARG A 726 -59.84 -5.74 -12.31
C ARG A 726 -59.23 -5.10 -13.55
N PHE A 727 -57.92 -5.25 -13.74
CA PHE A 727 -57.26 -4.84 -14.99
C PHE A 727 -57.51 -5.86 -16.10
N LEU A 728 -57.96 -5.39 -17.25
CA LEU A 728 -58.27 -6.22 -18.42
C LEU A 728 -57.08 -6.30 -19.38
N LYS A 729 -57.14 -7.25 -20.31
CA LYS A 729 -56.17 -7.40 -21.40
C LYS A 729 -55.95 -6.06 -22.13
N GLY A 730 -54.69 -5.68 -22.30
CA GLY A 730 -54.26 -4.45 -22.97
C GLY A 730 -54.09 -3.25 -22.03
N ALA A 731 -54.39 -3.38 -20.74
CA ALA A 731 -53.99 -2.40 -19.73
C ALA A 731 -52.46 -2.36 -19.55
N LEU A 732 -51.92 -1.18 -19.28
CA LEU A 732 -50.49 -0.96 -19.09
C LEU A 732 -50.17 -0.94 -17.60
N ILE A 733 -49.20 -1.77 -17.20
CA ILE A 733 -48.67 -1.80 -15.84
C ILE A 733 -47.18 -1.49 -15.85
N ARG A 734 -46.69 -0.95 -14.73
CA ARG A 734 -45.27 -0.71 -14.51
C ARG A 734 -44.73 -1.76 -13.55
N VAL A 735 -43.84 -2.61 -14.03
CA VAL A 735 -43.23 -3.69 -13.23
C VAL A 735 -41.82 -3.25 -12.80
N PRO A 736 -41.50 -3.30 -11.49
CA PRO A 736 -40.14 -3.05 -11.02
C PRO A 736 -39.16 -4.09 -11.56
N ALA A 737 -38.01 -3.62 -12.03
CA ALA A 737 -36.85 -4.42 -12.39
C ALA A 737 -35.60 -3.81 -11.76
N ALA A 738 -34.56 -4.62 -11.57
CA ALA A 738 -33.27 -4.16 -11.07
C ALA A 738 -32.24 -4.16 -12.20
N VAL A 739 -31.43 -3.10 -12.26
CA VAL A 739 -30.29 -2.96 -13.18
C VAL A 739 -29.05 -2.66 -12.35
N SER A 740 -27.91 -3.24 -12.71
CA SER A 740 -26.64 -2.92 -12.06
C SER A 740 -26.00 -1.68 -12.71
N ALA A 741 -25.44 -0.80 -11.88
CA ALA A 741 -24.70 0.38 -12.29
C ALA A 741 -23.20 0.18 -12.08
N ASP A 742 -22.38 0.77 -12.95
CA ASP A 742 -20.91 0.60 -12.91
C ASP A 742 -20.21 1.50 -11.85
N ARG A 743 -20.94 2.48 -11.32
CA ARG A 743 -20.41 3.50 -10.39
C ARG A 743 -20.74 3.10 -8.96
N LEU A 744 -19.83 2.33 -8.36
CA LEU A 744 -19.99 1.76 -7.02
C LEU A 744 -19.37 2.61 -5.90
N VAL A 745 -18.56 3.61 -6.25
CA VAL A 745 -17.71 4.38 -5.32
C VAL A 745 -18.05 5.86 -5.40
N ALA A 746 -18.09 6.54 -4.25
CA ALA A 746 -18.31 7.98 -4.12
C ALA A 746 -17.55 8.56 -2.92
N GLY A 747 -17.34 9.88 -2.92
CA GLY A 747 -16.93 10.61 -1.71
C GLY A 747 -18.15 10.88 -0.85
N LEU A 748 -18.34 10.09 0.20
CA LEU A 748 -19.47 10.19 1.12
C LEU A 748 -19.04 10.90 2.40
N LEU A 749 -19.95 11.66 3.02
CA LEU A 749 -19.73 12.17 4.38
C LEU A 749 -19.38 11.02 5.34
N PRO A 750 -18.60 11.29 6.41
CA PRO A 750 -18.29 10.27 7.41
C PRO A 750 -19.56 9.58 7.91
N THR A 751 -19.55 8.24 7.92
CA THR A 751 -20.73 7.47 8.30
C THR A 751 -21.14 7.81 9.72
N GLY A 752 -22.43 8.09 9.89
CA GLY A 752 -23.00 8.51 11.16
C GLY A 752 -23.18 10.01 11.29
N TRP A 753 -22.55 10.87 10.45
CA TRP A 753 -22.72 12.33 10.47
C TRP A 753 -24.19 12.74 10.65
N ASN A 754 -24.46 13.64 11.61
CA ASN A 754 -25.82 14.09 11.92
C ASN A 754 -25.80 15.58 12.30
N ALA A 755 -26.64 16.37 11.63
CA ALA A 755 -26.85 17.79 11.87
C ALA A 755 -27.29 18.13 13.31
N GLU A 756 -28.05 17.24 13.96
CA GLU A 756 -28.50 17.44 15.34
C GLU A 756 -27.33 17.53 16.33
N ARG A 757 -26.22 16.83 16.06
CA ARG A 757 -25.01 16.93 16.91
C ARG A 757 -24.36 18.30 16.85
N PHE A 758 -24.56 19.03 15.76
CA PHE A 758 -24.13 20.42 15.62
C PHE A 758 -25.16 21.42 16.20
N GLY A 759 -26.24 20.93 16.82
CA GLY A 759 -27.26 21.75 17.47
C GLY A 759 -28.40 22.19 16.55
N ILE A 760 -28.50 21.66 15.33
CA ILE A 760 -29.64 21.95 14.44
C ILE A 760 -30.89 21.24 14.99
N PRO A 761 -32.01 21.94 15.20
CA PRO A 761 -33.25 21.35 15.67
C PRO A 761 -33.82 20.25 14.75
N ASP A 762 -34.40 19.20 15.33
CA ASP A 762 -34.96 18.02 14.63
C ASP A 762 -36.06 18.40 13.60
N ASP A 763 -36.87 19.40 13.89
CA ASP A 763 -37.89 19.91 12.97
C ASP A 763 -37.26 20.52 11.70
N VAL A 764 -36.17 21.27 11.85
CA VAL A 764 -35.40 21.81 10.72
C VAL A 764 -34.76 20.67 9.93
N VAL A 765 -34.15 19.69 10.60
CA VAL A 765 -33.51 18.53 9.96
C VAL A 765 -34.52 17.76 9.10
N LYS A 766 -35.75 17.60 9.56
CA LYS A 766 -36.82 16.92 8.81
C LYS A 766 -37.43 17.77 7.69
N GLN A 767 -37.36 19.10 7.80
CA GLN A 767 -37.99 20.02 6.85
C GLN A 767 -37.14 20.29 5.60
N VAL A 768 -35.82 20.43 5.76
CA VAL A 768 -34.94 20.91 4.69
C VAL A 768 -34.25 19.76 3.93
N ASP A 769 -33.77 20.05 2.72
CA ASP A 769 -32.91 19.10 1.99
C ASP A 769 -31.54 18.99 2.70
N PRO A 770 -30.90 17.81 2.75
CA PRO A 770 -29.59 17.65 3.38
C PRO A 770 -28.52 18.65 2.94
N VAL A 771 -28.54 19.12 1.68
CA VAL A 771 -27.59 20.14 1.21
C VAL A 771 -27.65 21.43 2.03
N THR A 772 -28.84 21.81 2.50
CA THR A 772 -29.05 22.98 3.36
C THR A 772 -28.43 22.76 4.74
N LEU A 773 -28.54 21.54 5.29
CA LEU A 773 -27.91 21.19 6.57
C LEU A 773 -26.39 21.33 6.50
N PHE A 774 -25.78 20.87 5.40
CA PHE A 774 -24.34 21.01 5.18
C PHE A 774 -23.93 22.48 5.07
N ALA A 775 -24.72 23.31 4.36
CA ALA A 775 -24.47 24.73 4.23
C ALA A 775 -24.59 25.48 5.57
N LEU A 776 -25.58 25.14 6.39
CA LEU A 776 -25.76 25.72 7.73
C LEU A 776 -24.56 25.42 8.63
N VAL A 777 -24.17 24.13 8.75
CA VAL A 777 -23.02 23.74 9.57
C VAL A 777 -21.73 24.38 9.07
N SER A 778 -21.51 24.40 7.74
CA SER A 778 -20.33 25.04 7.14
C SER A 778 -20.27 26.54 7.43
N THR A 779 -21.42 27.22 7.41
CA THR A 779 -21.51 28.67 7.70
C THR A 779 -21.22 28.95 9.17
N VAL A 780 -21.76 28.15 10.09
CA VAL A 780 -21.49 28.27 11.53
C VAL A 780 -20.01 28.06 11.81
N GLU A 781 -19.39 27.02 11.26
CA GLU A 781 -17.96 26.81 11.40
C GLU A 781 -17.14 27.98 10.84
N ALA A 782 -17.55 28.56 9.70
CA ALA A 782 -16.87 29.70 9.10
C ALA A 782 -16.90 30.95 10.01
N LEU A 783 -18.04 31.23 10.64
CA LEU A 783 -18.16 32.34 11.59
C LEU A 783 -17.32 32.10 12.85
N VAL A 784 -17.36 30.90 13.43
CA VAL A 784 -16.55 30.53 14.59
C VAL A 784 -15.05 30.65 14.29
N ARG A 785 -14.60 30.22 13.10
CA ARG A 785 -13.20 30.39 12.66
C ARG A 785 -12.85 31.85 12.30
N SER A 786 -13.85 32.72 12.12
CA SER A 786 -13.69 34.17 12.04
C SER A 786 -13.69 34.86 13.41
N GLY A 787 -13.82 34.11 14.51
CA GLY A 787 -13.93 34.65 15.87
C GLY A 787 -15.32 35.19 16.22
N ILE A 788 -16.31 35.05 15.33
CA ILE A 788 -17.68 35.52 15.53
C ILE A 788 -18.49 34.36 16.10
N THR A 789 -18.87 34.47 17.38
CA THR A 789 -19.69 33.44 18.06
C THR A 789 -21.18 33.74 17.98
N ASP A 790 -21.55 35.02 17.92
CA ASP A 790 -22.90 35.50 17.67
C ASP A 790 -22.90 36.33 16.38
N PRO A 791 -23.59 35.89 15.30
CA PRO A 791 -23.68 36.65 14.05
C PRO A 791 -24.18 38.09 14.22
N TYR A 792 -24.91 38.39 15.29
CA TYR A 792 -25.45 39.73 15.55
C TYR A 792 -24.38 40.75 16.02
N GLU A 793 -23.18 40.28 16.39
CA GLU A 793 -22.02 41.13 16.61
C GLU A 793 -21.72 42.01 15.37
N LEU A 794 -21.94 41.49 14.17
CA LEU A 794 -21.73 42.22 12.91
C LEU A 794 -22.55 43.52 12.85
N TYR A 795 -23.74 43.55 13.44
CA TYR A 795 -24.62 44.73 13.44
C TYR A 795 -24.10 45.87 14.32
N GLN A 796 -23.13 45.61 15.20
CA GLN A 796 -22.46 46.66 15.96
C GLN A 796 -21.51 47.48 15.09
N HIS A 797 -21.04 46.89 13.98
CA HIS A 797 -20.02 47.47 13.11
C HIS A 797 -20.51 47.80 11.70
N ILE A 798 -21.55 47.12 11.22
CA ILE A 798 -22.02 47.15 9.83
C ILE A 798 -23.54 47.30 9.80
N HIS A 799 -24.09 48.06 8.84
CA HIS A 799 -25.54 48.17 8.71
C HIS A 799 -26.15 46.85 8.18
N ILE A 800 -27.37 46.51 8.62
CA ILE A 800 -28.04 45.23 8.26
C ILE A 800 -28.12 45.03 6.74
N SER A 801 -28.28 46.12 5.97
CA SER A 801 -28.37 46.06 4.50
C SER A 801 -27.04 45.74 3.79
N GLU A 802 -25.92 45.77 4.50
CA GLU A 802 -24.59 45.54 3.94
C GLU A 802 -24.10 44.10 4.18
N ILE A 803 -24.86 43.29 4.92
CA ILE A 803 -24.60 41.86 5.08
C ILE A 803 -25.30 41.10 3.95
N GLY A 804 -24.51 40.64 2.99
CA GLY A 804 -24.97 39.82 1.87
C GLY A 804 -24.70 38.33 2.07
N ASN A 805 -25.53 37.49 1.48
CA ASN A 805 -25.26 36.06 1.32
C ASN A 805 -25.22 35.72 -0.18
N THR A 806 -24.07 35.27 -0.66
CA THR A 806 -23.84 34.89 -2.05
C THR A 806 -23.50 33.40 -2.21
N VAL A 807 -23.94 32.55 -1.28
CA VAL A 807 -23.77 31.10 -1.36
C VAL A 807 -24.62 30.54 -2.52
N GLY A 808 -24.01 29.70 -3.35
CA GLY A 808 -24.64 29.08 -4.50
C GLY A 808 -24.52 27.55 -4.49
N CYS A 809 -25.28 26.89 -5.37
CA CYS A 809 -25.22 25.45 -5.60
C CYS A 809 -25.38 25.15 -7.10
N GLY A 810 -24.81 24.04 -7.57
CA GLY A 810 -24.95 23.61 -8.98
C GLY A 810 -26.35 23.09 -9.31
N ILE A 811 -26.85 22.11 -8.54
CA ILE A 811 -28.17 21.47 -8.75
C ILE A 811 -29.17 21.85 -7.64
N GLY A 812 -28.69 22.22 -6.46
CA GLY A 812 -29.52 22.48 -5.28
C GLY A 812 -29.93 21.19 -4.57
N GLY A 813 -31.13 21.19 -3.97
CA GLY A 813 -31.66 20.07 -3.20
C GLY A 813 -32.09 18.89 -4.08
N SER A 814 -31.16 17.97 -4.34
CA SER A 814 -31.39 16.82 -5.21
C SER A 814 -32.43 15.85 -4.67
N ASN A 815 -32.55 15.71 -3.35
CA ASN A 815 -33.54 14.82 -2.75
C ASN A 815 -34.95 15.40 -2.92
N ALA A 816 -35.10 16.71 -2.71
CA ALA A 816 -36.37 17.40 -2.99
C ALA A 816 -36.77 17.29 -4.47
N ILE A 817 -35.81 17.38 -5.40
CA ILE A 817 -36.06 17.15 -6.83
C ILE A 817 -36.51 15.70 -7.06
N GLN A 818 -35.85 14.72 -6.45
CA GLN A 818 -36.22 13.31 -6.57
C GLN A 818 -37.63 13.03 -5.99
N ASP A 819 -38.01 13.69 -4.90
CA ASP A 819 -39.36 13.56 -4.36
C ASP A 819 -40.41 14.09 -5.32
N VAL A 820 -40.14 15.25 -5.94
CA VAL A 820 -41.06 15.90 -6.87
C VAL A 820 -41.18 15.16 -8.19
N PHE A 821 -40.11 14.59 -8.74
CA PHE A 821 -40.13 13.97 -10.07
C PHE A 821 -40.10 12.44 -10.06
N GLY A 822 -39.58 11.83 -9.01
CA GLY A 822 -39.54 10.38 -8.82
C GLY A 822 -40.71 9.89 -7.98
N ASN A 823 -40.72 10.24 -6.69
CA ASN A 823 -41.63 9.64 -5.71
C ASN A 823 -43.10 10.07 -5.89
N SER A 824 -43.34 11.29 -6.36
CA SER A 824 -44.70 11.76 -6.69
C SER A 824 -45.35 10.92 -7.80
N THR A 825 -44.55 10.37 -8.73
CA THR A 825 -45.06 9.53 -9.83
C THR A 825 -45.36 8.10 -9.43
N THR A 826 -44.91 7.68 -8.24
CA THR A 826 -45.14 6.34 -7.67
C THR A 826 -46.12 6.35 -6.50
N ALA A 827 -46.77 7.48 -6.22
CA ALA A 827 -47.70 7.68 -5.10
C ALA A 827 -47.13 7.30 -3.71
N VAL A 828 -45.80 7.26 -3.58
CA VAL A 828 -45.14 7.10 -2.29
C VAL A 828 -45.32 8.42 -1.52
N PRO A 829 -45.78 8.39 -0.26
CA PRO A 829 -45.88 9.61 0.54
C PRO A 829 -44.52 10.31 0.55
N SER A 830 -44.50 11.61 0.24
CA SER A 830 -43.27 12.39 0.39
C SER A 830 -42.80 12.24 1.84
N THR A 831 -41.55 11.85 2.04
CA THR A 831 -40.94 11.76 3.38
C THR A 831 -40.97 13.11 4.12
N GLN A 832 -41.12 14.21 3.36
CA GLN A 832 -41.54 15.49 3.90
C GLN A 832 -43.06 15.52 4.07
N ASN A 833 -43.53 15.46 5.32
CA ASN A 833 -44.90 15.78 5.70
C ASN A 833 -45.15 17.29 5.44
N ARG A 834 -45.41 17.67 4.18
CA ARG A 834 -45.86 19.03 3.86
C ARG A 834 -47.39 19.08 4.03
N PRO A 835 -47.93 19.99 4.84
CA PRO A 835 -49.38 20.23 4.84
C PRO A 835 -49.79 20.64 3.43
N LYS A 836 -50.81 19.98 2.90
CA LYS A 836 -51.45 20.34 1.62
C LYS A 836 -51.95 21.78 1.71
N TYR A 837 -51.21 22.73 1.15
CA TYR A 837 -51.78 24.02 0.80
C TYR A 837 -52.59 23.83 -0.48
N ASN A 838 -53.92 23.78 -0.34
CA ASN A 838 -54.83 23.95 -1.45
C ASN A 838 -54.58 25.32 -2.09
N ARG A 839 -54.33 25.32 -3.39
CA ARG A 839 -54.37 26.54 -4.22
C ARG A 839 -55.78 27.09 -4.31
#